data_AF-A0A957JQS3-F1
#
_entry.id   AF-A0A957JQS3-F1
#
_cell.length_a   1.000
_cell.length_b   1.000
_cell.length_c   1.000
_cell.angle_alpha   90.00
_cell.angle_beta   90.00
_cell.angle_gamma   90.00
#
_symmetry.space_group_name_H-M   'P 1'
#
loop_
_entity.id
_entity.type
_entity.pdbx_description
1 polymer ?
#
loop_
_entity_poly.entity_id
_entity_poly.type
_entity_poly.pdbx_seq_one_letter_code
_entity_poly.pdbx_strand_id
1 'polypeptide(L)'
;MINTQGFQVVAEVKEAILLDILRQAWKSGGDGSGPGVIPEYLELPAGTPVGPYQLQDGTVQVLQEEAQLALNPAINGVDLTLGTIIHLEIANPPVESATFFDLTADIHVAMPIGNPDTTRNLALLFTGLPAGAISATLTSGDPIAPILDTAVQEYVHQLFRNNGATFPHLIEDIPVNLPPFSMKASIQFFDDESNPARQITVAHPTPAQVQLNVPCQIRFYEITGSFSGFGLASPMAVDGTMQITAAYSQTPGHIGVTFHTASVEPVNVMPAAGSEGINYTANAALVDLARTFDPTIPRLEDAIKTGFALAATPMVQAMPDVDVDYPTVAQIEAQIATLVRQELEARQFLMLWQPETEDSDFDVDDVTAKVLAEVLAIALNGGGGANANALANFVPNDADFATIIDGELLKAAFNAQLADKFPDGFPVRLDPKDTDGRKVDLNSLNITLVDGAIRVTGSVTIVDAILGSIDVGASFRADFGLRWKDGDDGGQTIEPFLLGDPDVNVDLSFLGWLLAILVGFLTGGFIGVIIAIVVVLVAETIASNLGGGLFRDAISNQVTGIGAWPNLLENIGEINARFHDPIDIFHNGIRVRGSMVVTSTFALTTIDFARSHGPYVQLASQPVLLNGGAALAESAPFWLTGDGTSSTLRSLSHRYGDSGLYIAKLRVQVNQPGG
;
A
#
# COMPACT_ATOMS: atom_id res chain seq x y z
N MET A 1 20.98 20.32 -23.90
CA MET A 1 20.38 20.30 -25.25
C MET A 1 19.18 19.39 -25.14
N ILE A 2 17.99 19.89 -25.45
CA ILE A 2 16.75 19.13 -25.35
C ILE A 2 16.47 18.52 -26.72
N ASN A 3 16.01 17.28 -26.80
CA ASN A 3 15.73 16.64 -28.07
C ASN A 3 14.48 15.77 -27.92
N THR A 4 13.48 16.03 -28.75
CA THR A 4 12.23 15.25 -28.80
C THR A 4 12.42 13.89 -29.45
N GLN A 5 13.60 13.59 -30.02
CA GLN A 5 13.93 12.31 -30.66
C GLN A 5 12.94 11.89 -31.76
N GLY A 6 12.43 12.86 -32.52
CA GLY A 6 11.50 12.65 -33.63
C GLY A 6 10.02 12.62 -33.24
N PHE A 7 9.69 12.90 -31.97
CA PHE A 7 8.33 13.17 -31.52
C PHE A 7 7.99 14.65 -31.62
N GLN A 8 6.71 14.99 -31.76
CA GLN A 8 6.27 16.38 -31.84
C GLN A 8 6.28 17.07 -30.46
N VAL A 9 5.86 16.33 -29.44
CA VAL A 9 5.82 16.78 -28.05
C VAL A 9 6.31 15.64 -27.16
N VAL A 10 7.09 15.94 -26.13
CA VAL A 10 7.41 14.98 -25.07
C VAL A 10 7.16 15.64 -23.73
N ALA A 11 6.30 15.05 -22.91
CA ALA A 11 6.07 15.43 -21.53
C ALA A 11 6.78 14.44 -20.59
N GLU A 12 7.42 14.93 -19.55
CA GLU A 12 8.06 14.11 -18.51
C GLU A 12 7.53 14.49 -17.14
N VAL A 13 7.24 13.48 -16.31
CA VAL A 13 6.79 13.65 -14.92
C VAL A 13 7.67 12.86 -13.97
N LYS A 14 7.98 13.44 -12.81
CA LYS A 14 8.77 12.76 -11.78
C LYS A 14 8.00 11.66 -11.07
N GLU A 15 8.75 10.68 -10.56
CA GLU A 15 8.26 9.59 -9.71
C GLU A 15 7.37 10.07 -8.55
N ALA A 16 7.74 11.18 -7.90
CA ALA A 16 7.00 11.72 -6.75
C ALA A 16 5.53 12.07 -7.10
N ILE A 17 5.28 12.55 -8.32
CA ILE A 17 3.92 12.87 -8.77
C ILE A 17 3.16 11.59 -9.12
N LEU A 18 3.81 10.59 -9.72
CA LEU A 18 3.16 9.29 -9.95
C LEU A 18 2.75 8.63 -8.63
N LEU A 19 3.58 8.77 -7.58
CA LEU A 19 3.23 8.34 -6.23
C LEU A 19 2.06 9.14 -5.66
N ASP A 20 1.98 10.45 -5.90
CA ASP A 20 0.83 11.26 -5.47
C ASP A 20 -0.45 10.83 -6.20
N ILE A 21 -0.41 10.62 -7.53
CA ILE A 21 -1.53 10.07 -8.31
C ILE A 21 -2.02 8.75 -7.69
N LEU A 22 -1.11 7.83 -7.39
CA LEU A 22 -1.43 6.56 -6.76
C LEU A 22 -2.10 6.73 -5.39
N ARG A 23 -1.55 7.62 -4.53
CA ARG A 23 -2.11 7.90 -3.21
C ARG A 23 -3.48 8.59 -3.30
N GLN A 24 -3.69 9.48 -4.26
CA GLN A 24 -5.01 10.09 -4.47
C GLN A 24 -6.01 9.06 -5.02
N ALA A 25 -5.58 8.13 -5.87
CA ALA A 25 -6.42 7.07 -6.40
C ALA A 25 -6.93 6.11 -5.31
N TRP A 26 -6.14 5.88 -4.25
CA TRP A 26 -6.57 5.12 -3.07
C TRP A 26 -7.86 5.71 -2.46
N LYS A 27 -7.92 7.05 -2.32
CA LYS A 27 -9.08 7.74 -1.73
C LYS A 27 -10.26 7.89 -2.68
N SER A 28 -10.00 7.83 -3.98
CA SER A 28 -11.02 8.08 -5.00
C SER A 28 -11.86 6.86 -5.35
N GLY A 29 -11.46 5.68 -4.88
CA GLY A 29 -12.12 4.41 -5.21
C GLY A 29 -13.48 4.21 -4.56
N GLY A 30 -13.66 4.68 -3.33
CA GLY A 30 -14.70 4.16 -2.45
C GLY A 30 -14.64 2.63 -2.31
N ASP A 31 -15.52 2.07 -1.48
CA ASP A 31 -15.63 0.61 -1.31
C ASP A 31 -16.27 -0.09 -2.54
N GLY A 32 -16.90 0.69 -3.42
CA GLY A 32 -17.53 0.21 -4.65
C GLY A 32 -16.47 -0.14 -5.70
N SER A 33 -16.27 -1.43 -5.95
CA SER A 33 -15.17 -1.94 -6.75
C SER A 33 -15.21 -1.60 -8.26
N GLY A 34 -14.97 -0.34 -8.63
CA GLY A 34 -14.86 0.10 -10.03
C GLY A 34 -13.46 -0.12 -10.64
N PRO A 35 -13.34 -0.16 -11.97
CA PRO A 35 -12.04 -0.13 -12.65
C PRO A 35 -11.23 1.13 -12.30
N GLY A 36 -9.90 1.02 -12.28
CA GLY A 36 -9.01 2.18 -12.15
C GLY A 36 -8.96 2.86 -10.81
N VAL A 37 -9.10 2.11 -9.72
CA VAL A 37 -8.90 2.61 -8.36
C VAL A 37 -8.15 1.57 -7.54
N ILE A 38 -7.48 2.01 -6.48
CA ILE A 38 -6.83 1.13 -5.52
C ILE A 38 -7.79 0.97 -4.34
N PRO A 39 -8.21 -0.25 -3.98
CA PRO A 39 -9.13 -0.43 -2.86
C PRO A 39 -8.47 -0.02 -1.54
N GLU A 40 -9.19 0.76 -0.72
CA GLU A 40 -8.79 1.01 0.67
C GLU A 40 -8.96 -0.25 1.53
N TYR A 41 -10.00 -1.02 1.21
CA TYR A 41 -10.46 -2.18 1.96
C TYR A 41 -10.88 -3.31 1.01
N LEU A 42 -10.56 -4.55 1.39
CA LEU A 42 -10.99 -5.76 0.71
C LEU A 42 -11.54 -6.75 1.75
N GLU A 43 -12.76 -7.23 1.52
CA GLU A 43 -13.36 -8.31 2.31
C GLU A 43 -12.97 -9.66 1.70
N LEU A 44 -12.45 -10.57 2.53
CA LEU A 44 -12.15 -11.94 2.15
C LEU A 44 -13.35 -12.82 2.53
N PRO A 45 -14.05 -13.41 1.56
CA PRO A 45 -15.29 -14.13 1.84
C PRO A 45 -15.05 -15.42 2.64
N ALA A 46 -16.07 -15.84 3.38
CA ALA A 46 -16.09 -17.15 4.02
C ALA A 46 -15.82 -18.27 2.98
N GLY A 47 -14.99 -19.24 3.35
CA GLY A 47 -14.56 -20.32 2.47
C GLY A 47 -13.39 -19.97 1.54
N THR A 48 -12.73 -18.81 1.71
CA THR A 48 -11.42 -18.58 1.10
C THR A 48 -10.39 -19.53 1.72
N PRO A 49 -9.61 -20.28 0.92
CA PRO A 49 -8.59 -21.17 1.44
C PRO A 49 -7.36 -20.40 1.93
N VAL A 50 -6.81 -20.81 3.08
CA VAL A 50 -5.52 -20.33 3.61
C VAL A 50 -4.71 -21.54 4.07
N GLY A 51 -3.89 -22.08 3.17
CA GLY A 51 -3.22 -23.37 3.36
C GLY A 51 -4.23 -24.50 3.62
N PRO A 52 -4.14 -25.24 4.74
CA PRO A 52 -5.10 -26.30 5.09
C PRO A 52 -6.43 -25.76 5.67
N TYR A 53 -6.53 -24.46 5.95
CA TYR A 53 -7.70 -23.87 6.62
C TYR A 53 -8.65 -23.17 5.64
N GLN A 54 -9.85 -22.89 6.16
CA GLN A 54 -10.89 -22.10 5.49
C GLN A 54 -11.21 -20.89 6.35
N LEU A 55 -11.33 -19.72 5.72
CA LEU A 55 -11.75 -18.51 6.42
C LEU A 55 -13.23 -18.60 6.81
N GLN A 56 -13.53 -18.18 8.03
CA GLN A 56 -14.88 -17.77 8.42
C GLN A 56 -15.17 -16.39 7.88
N ASP A 57 -14.18 -15.50 7.96
CA ASP A 57 -14.22 -14.11 7.56
C ASP A 57 -12.78 -13.58 7.45
N GLY A 58 -12.57 -12.49 6.73
CA GLY A 58 -11.27 -11.84 6.69
C GLY A 58 -11.32 -10.47 6.05
N THR A 59 -10.33 -9.65 6.37
CA THR A 59 -10.24 -8.27 5.87
C THR A 59 -8.81 -7.92 5.53
N VAL A 60 -8.61 -7.20 4.44
CA VAL A 60 -7.34 -6.57 4.07
C VAL A 60 -7.58 -5.07 4.00
N GLN A 61 -6.78 -4.30 4.73
CA GLN A 61 -6.76 -2.85 4.66
C GLN A 61 -5.44 -2.41 4.03
N VAL A 62 -5.51 -1.55 3.01
CA VAL A 62 -4.35 -0.96 2.34
C VAL A 62 -4.06 0.41 2.95
N LEU A 63 -2.83 0.65 3.36
CA LEU A 63 -2.42 1.90 4.02
C LEU A 63 -1.87 2.90 2.99
N GLN A 64 -2.55 4.05 2.85
CA GLN A 64 -2.17 5.10 1.89
C GLN A 64 -0.74 5.61 2.11
N GLU A 65 -0.37 5.82 3.37
CA GLU A 65 0.92 6.35 3.78
C GLU A 65 2.08 5.38 3.55
N GLU A 66 1.80 4.08 3.53
CA GLU A 66 2.80 3.02 3.29
C GLU A 66 2.94 2.68 1.81
N ALA A 67 2.12 3.28 0.94
CA ALA A 67 2.29 3.17 -0.49
C ALA A 67 3.61 3.83 -0.94
N GLN A 68 4.42 3.08 -1.70
CA GLN A 68 5.68 3.51 -2.30
C GLN A 68 5.71 3.10 -3.77
N LEU A 69 6.33 3.92 -4.61
CA LEU A 69 6.44 3.68 -6.04
C LEU A 69 7.88 3.93 -6.46
N ALA A 70 8.47 3.00 -7.20
CA ALA A 70 9.76 3.16 -7.85
C ALA A 70 9.60 2.95 -9.36
N LEU A 71 10.23 3.81 -10.16
CA LEU A 71 10.25 3.62 -11.61
C LEU A 71 11.13 2.42 -12.00
N ASN A 72 10.62 1.56 -12.89
CA ASN A 72 11.32 0.38 -13.37
C ASN A 72 11.47 0.40 -14.90
N PRO A 73 12.59 0.94 -15.42
CA PRO A 73 12.85 0.99 -16.87
C PRO A 73 12.95 -0.38 -17.55
N ALA A 74 13.24 -1.45 -16.81
CA ALA A 74 13.41 -2.80 -17.38
C ALA A 74 12.10 -3.39 -17.89
N ILE A 75 10.98 -3.05 -17.23
CA ILE A 75 9.63 -3.45 -17.65
C ILE A 75 8.85 -2.31 -18.30
N ASN A 76 9.49 -1.15 -18.52
CA ASN A 76 8.82 0.08 -18.92
C ASN A 76 7.62 0.42 -18.03
N GLY A 77 7.81 0.35 -16.70
CA GLY A 77 6.73 0.41 -15.73
C GLY A 77 7.19 0.86 -14.36
N VAL A 78 6.53 0.37 -13.31
CA VAL A 78 6.79 0.73 -11.92
C VAL A 78 6.82 -0.51 -11.03
N ASP A 79 7.60 -0.44 -9.96
CA ASP A 79 7.50 -1.33 -8.82
C ASP A 79 6.72 -0.60 -7.72
N LEU A 80 5.53 -1.12 -7.41
CA LEU A 80 4.66 -0.62 -6.35
C LEU A 80 4.86 -1.46 -5.10
N THR A 81 4.97 -0.82 -3.94
CA THR A 81 4.88 -1.46 -2.63
C THR A 81 3.69 -0.88 -1.87
N LEU A 82 2.81 -1.76 -1.39
CA LEU A 82 1.66 -1.41 -0.56
C LEU A 82 1.80 -2.09 0.80
N GLY A 83 1.83 -1.30 1.86
CA GLY A 83 1.70 -1.81 3.22
C GLY A 83 0.25 -2.16 3.55
N THR A 84 0.03 -3.32 4.16
CA THR A 84 -1.30 -3.84 4.45
C THR A 84 -1.45 -4.39 5.86
N ILE A 85 -2.65 -4.23 6.41
CA ILE A 85 -3.12 -4.90 7.63
C ILE A 85 -4.12 -5.97 7.23
N ILE A 86 -3.91 -7.19 7.70
CA ILE A 86 -4.71 -8.35 7.31
C ILE A 86 -5.21 -9.03 8.58
N HIS A 87 -6.53 -9.15 8.70
CA HIS A 87 -7.17 -9.89 9.78
C HIS A 87 -7.87 -11.11 9.20
N LEU A 88 -7.58 -12.30 9.73
CA LEU A 88 -8.16 -13.56 9.26
C LEU A 88 -8.83 -14.28 10.42
N GLU A 89 -10.12 -14.61 10.28
CA GLU A 89 -10.80 -15.52 11.20
C GLU A 89 -10.95 -16.90 10.54
N ILE A 90 -10.57 -17.96 11.24
CA ILE A 90 -10.62 -19.34 10.75
C ILE A 90 -11.93 -20.00 11.16
N ALA A 91 -12.62 -20.66 10.22
CA ALA A 91 -13.93 -21.27 10.45
C ALA A 91 -13.91 -22.51 11.35
N ASN A 92 -12.89 -23.35 11.20
CA ASN A 92 -12.72 -24.58 11.98
C ASN A 92 -11.25 -24.69 12.40
N PRO A 93 -10.81 -23.83 13.34
CA PRO A 93 -9.43 -23.84 13.75
C PRO A 93 -9.14 -25.13 14.53
N PRO A 94 -7.94 -25.72 14.39
CA PRO A 94 -7.59 -26.96 15.11
C PRO A 94 -7.48 -26.75 16.63
N VAL A 95 -7.21 -25.51 17.05
CA VAL A 95 -7.11 -25.07 18.45
C VAL A 95 -7.68 -23.65 18.58
N GLU A 96 -8.07 -23.25 19.80
CA GLU A 96 -8.77 -21.97 20.04
C GLU A 96 -7.87 -20.76 19.72
N SER A 97 -6.58 -20.84 20.00
CA SER A 97 -5.57 -19.83 19.64
C SER A 97 -5.40 -19.62 18.13
N ALA A 98 -5.75 -20.61 17.29
CA ALA A 98 -5.68 -20.51 15.83
C ALA A 98 -6.95 -19.89 15.21
N THR A 99 -7.88 -19.39 16.02
CA THR A 99 -9.15 -18.81 15.54
C THR A 99 -8.93 -17.50 14.78
N PHE A 100 -7.94 -16.70 15.17
CA PHE A 100 -7.74 -15.37 14.60
C PHE A 100 -6.25 -15.06 14.36
N PHE A 101 -5.94 -14.54 13.18
CA PHE A 101 -4.62 -14.04 12.82
C PHE A 101 -4.67 -12.54 12.55
N ASP A 102 -3.77 -11.81 13.20
CA ASP A 102 -3.50 -10.39 12.97
C ASP A 102 -2.12 -10.26 12.32
N LEU A 103 -2.11 -9.84 11.05
CA LEU A 103 -0.94 -9.86 10.19
C LEU A 103 -0.70 -8.49 9.58
N THR A 104 0.56 -8.18 9.32
CA THR A 104 0.96 -7.07 8.45
C THR A 104 1.81 -7.62 7.32
N ALA A 105 1.63 -7.08 6.11
CA ALA A 105 2.35 -7.53 4.92
C ALA A 105 2.67 -6.38 3.97
N ASP A 106 3.85 -6.46 3.35
CA ASP A 106 4.21 -5.65 2.21
C ASP A 106 3.86 -6.39 0.92
N ILE A 107 3.05 -5.76 0.07
CA ILE A 107 2.63 -6.29 -1.22
C ILE A 107 3.43 -5.57 -2.30
N HIS A 108 4.28 -6.30 -2.99
CA HIS A 108 5.07 -5.80 -4.11
C HIS A 108 4.41 -6.18 -5.43
N VAL A 109 4.26 -5.20 -6.32
CA VAL A 109 3.63 -5.35 -7.64
C VAL A 109 4.48 -4.65 -8.71
N ALA A 110 5.09 -5.42 -9.60
CA ALA A 110 5.79 -4.93 -10.77
C ALA A 110 4.81 -4.79 -11.95
N MET A 111 4.47 -3.55 -12.32
CA MET A 111 3.40 -3.25 -13.28
C MET A 111 3.94 -2.48 -14.48
N PRO A 112 3.68 -2.93 -15.73
CA PRO A 112 4.05 -2.17 -16.90
C PRO A 112 3.15 -0.94 -17.06
N ILE A 113 3.73 0.14 -17.61
CA ILE A 113 2.98 1.29 -18.11
C ILE A 113 2.74 1.08 -19.60
N GLY A 114 1.50 1.26 -20.03
CA GLY A 114 1.13 1.12 -21.43
C GLY A 114 -0.29 1.56 -21.70
N ASN A 115 -0.75 1.32 -22.92
CA ASN A 115 -2.06 1.76 -23.36
C ASN A 115 -3.13 0.73 -22.94
N PRO A 116 -4.16 1.11 -22.18
CA PRO A 116 -5.25 0.21 -21.82
C PRO A 116 -6.18 -0.07 -23.02
N ASP A 117 -6.17 0.81 -24.03
CA ASP A 117 -6.93 0.72 -25.27
C ASP A 117 -6.03 0.86 -26.51
N THR A 118 -6.62 1.06 -27.69
CA THR A 118 -5.90 0.83 -28.95
C THR A 118 -4.85 1.85 -29.33
N THR A 119 -4.78 3.09 -28.81
CA THR A 119 -3.69 4.02 -29.21
C THR A 119 -3.41 5.26 -28.33
N ARG A 120 -4.33 5.78 -27.50
CA ARG A 120 -4.20 7.17 -26.99
C ARG A 120 -4.04 7.31 -25.48
N ASN A 121 -4.60 6.38 -24.71
CA ASN A 121 -4.56 6.48 -23.25
C ASN A 121 -3.30 5.84 -22.69
N LEU A 122 -2.86 6.30 -21.52
CA LEU A 122 -1.73 5.72 -20.80
C LEU A 122 -2.14 5.36 -19.38
N ALA A 123 -1.85 4.12 -18.97
CA ALA A 123 -2.24 3.59 -17.68
C ALA A 123 -1.18 2.66 -17.09
N LEU A 124 -1.26 2.44 -15.78
CA LEU A 124 -0.69 1.26 -15.14
C LEU A 124 -1.58 0.07 -15.48
N LEU A 125 -1.00 -0.95 -16.09
CA LEU A 125 -1.76 -2.13 -16.51
C LEU A 125 -1.79 -3.16 -15.38
N PHE A 126 -3.00 -3.56 -14.98
CA PHE A 126 -3.20 -4.56 -13.93
C PHE A 126 -3.50 -5.96 -14.49
N THR A 127 -3.85 -6.05 -15.76
CA THR A 127 -4.09 -7.32 -16.46
C THR A 127 -2.84 -7.87 -17.13
N GLY A 128 -2.73 -9.20 -17.24
CA GLY A 128 -1.66 -9.85 -18.00
C GLY A 128 -0.28 -9.79 -17.34
N LEU A 129 -0.23 -9.53 -16.04
CA LEU A 129 1.00 -9.49 -15.26
C LEU A 129 1.68 -10.88 -15.24
N PRO A 130 3.03 -10.94 -15.36
CA PRO A 130 3.74 -12.22 -15.31
C PRO A 130 3.63 -12.88 -13.92
N ALA A 131 3.86 -14.20 -13.86
CA ALA A 131 3.66 -15.00 -12.65
C ALA A 131 4.45 -14.52 -11.41
N GLY A 132 5.58 -13.85 -11.61
CA GLY A 132 6.42 -13.26 -10.55
C GLY A 132 6.30 -11.74 -10.40
N ALA A 133 5.33 -11.09 -11.05
CA ALA A 133 5.11 -9.65 -10.88
C ALA A 133 4.56 -9.28 -9.50
N ILE A 134 3.93 -10.23 -8.81
CA ILE A 134 3.28 -10.00 -7.52
C ILE A 134 3.94 -10.89 -6.49
N SER A 135 4.34 -10.30 -5.37
CA SER A 135 4.79 -11.02 -4.19
C SER A 135 4.28 -10.34 -2.94
N ALA A 136 3.99 -11.12 -1.91
CA ALA A 136 3.69 -10.61 -0.59
C ALA A 136 4.81 -11.02 0.37
N THR A 137 5.09 -10.20 1.37
CA THR A 137 6.04 -10.51 2.42
C THR A 137 5.43 -10.14 3.76
N LEU A 138 5.30 -11.12 4.67
CA LEU A 138 4.78 -10.87 6.01
C LEU A 138 5.79 -10.05 6.82
N THR A 139 5.38 -8.87 7.26
CA THR A 139 6.19 -7.97 8.10
C THR A 139 5.92 -8.19 9.59
N SER A 140 4.79 -8.82 9.94
CA SER A 140 4.45 -9.21 11.32
C SER A 140 5.23 -10.43 11.84
N GLY A 141 6.00 -11.11 10.99
CA GLY A 141 6.71 -12.36 11.32
C GLY A 141 5.84 -13.61 11.12
N ASP A 142 6.28 -14.75 11.67
CA ASP A 142 5.53 -16.02 11.59
C ASP A 142 4.37 -16.01 12.60
N PRO A 143 3.12 -15.91 12.13
CA PRO A 143 1.97 -15.85 13.02
C PRO A 143 1.62 -17.22 13.62
N ILE A 144 2.16 -18.30 13.09
CA ILE A 144 1.78 -19.66 13.45
C ILE A 144 2.64 -20.17 14.60
N ALA A 145 3.95 -19.90 14.60
CA ALA A 145 4.87 -20.42 15.61
C ALA A 145 4.42 -20.21 17.07
N PRO A 146 3.93 -19.02 17.50
CA PRO A 146 3.43 -18.82 18.86
C PRO A 146 2.16 -19.62 19.19
N ILE A 147 1.31 -19.84 18.19
CA ILE A 147 0.08 -20.63 18.32
C ILE A 147 0.43 -22.11 18.50
N LEU A 148 1.46 -22.60 17.81
CA LEU A 148 1.92 -23.99 17.94
C LEU A 148 2.42 -24.33 19.36
N ASP A 149 3.11 -23.40 20.00
CA ASP A 149 3.61 -23.58 21.37
C ASP A 149 2.48 -23.73 22.40
N THR A 150 1.31 -23.16 22.12
CA THR A 150 0.13 -23.20 23.01
C THR A 150 -0.92 -24.23 22.56
N ALA A 151 -0.90 -24.64 21.29
CA ALA A 151 -1.86 -25.57 20.68
C ALA A 151 -1.97 -26.90 21.42
N VAL A 152 -0.84 -27.53 21.75
CA VAL A 152 -0.85 -28.83 22.45
C VAL A 152 -1.48 -28.69 23.84
N GLN A 153 -1.20 -27.59 24.54
CA GLN A 153 -1.78 -27.31 25.84
C GLN A 153 -3.30 -27.11 25.74
N GLU A 154 -3.77 -26.27 24.81
CA GLU A 154 -5.19 -26.03 24.57
C GLU A 154 -5.95 -27.31 24.20
N TYR A 155 -5.36 -28.14 23.35
CA TYR A 155 -5.94 -29.43 22.96
C TYR A 155 -6.17 -30.33 24.18
N VAL A 156 -5.19 -30.41 25.08
CA VAL A 156 -5.31 -31.23 26.30
C VAL A 156 -6.32 -30.65 27.29
N HIS A 157 -6.37 -29.32 27.45
CA HIS A 157 -7.40 -28.66 28.25
C HIS A 157 -8.81 -28.97 27.72
N GLN A 158 -9.01 -28.93 26.40
CA GLN A 158 -10.29 -29.28 25.78
C GLN A 158 -10.65 -30.76 25.99
N LEU A 159 -9.69 -31.68 25.82
CA LEU A 159 -9.90 -33.10 26.11
C LEU A 159 -10.33 -33.32 27.57
N PHE A 160 -9.70 -32.63 28.52
CA PHE A 160 -10.04 -32.70 29.93
C PHE A 160 -11.45 -32.15 30.22
N ARG A 161 -11.78 -30.95 29.69
CA ARG A 161 -13.10 -30.32 29.87
C ARG A 161 -14.26 -31.19 29.37
N ASN A 162 -14.05 -31.92 28.27
CA ASN A 162 -15.06 -32.80 27.70
C ASN A 162 -15.41 -34.01 28.60
N ASN A 163 -14.61 -34.30 29.64
CA ASN A 163 -14.82 -35.36 30.64
C ASN A 163 -15.30 -36.69 30.03
N GLY A 164 -14.63 -37.11 28.95
CA GLY A 164 -14.96 -38.31 28.20
C GLY A 164 -14.33 -39.58 28.77
N ALA A 165 -14.69 -40.74 28.20
CA ALA A 165 -14.10 -42.03 28.58
C ALA A 165 -12.58 -42.13 28.34
N THR A 166 -12.02 -41.23 27.53
CA THR A 166 -10.60 -41.16 27.16
C THR A 166 -9.75 -40.34 28.14
N PHE A 167 -10.33 -39.36 28.83
CA PHE A 167 -9.62 -38.59 29.86
C PHE A 167 -10.57 -38.14 31.00
N PRO A 168 -10.95 -39.07 31.91
CA PRO A 168 -11.88 -38.79 32.99
C PRO A 168 -11.25 -37.93 34.10
N HIS A 169 -12.07 -37.16 34.81
CA HIS A 169 -11.62 -36.39 35.99
C HIS A 169 -11.32 -37.26 37.21
N LEU A 170 -11.88 -38.47 37.26
CA LEU A 170 -11.78 -39.40 38.38
C LEU A 170 -11.69 -40.84 37.89
N ILE A 171 -10.72 -41.59 38.40
CA ILE A 171 -10.63 -43.05 38.27
C ILE A 171 -10.80 -43.65 39.66
N GLU A 172 -11.72 -44.60 39.83
CA GLU A 172 -12.00 -45.23 41.14
C GLU A 172 -11.64 -46.73 41.15
N ASP A 173 -11.60 -47.29 42.35
CA ASP A 173 -11.44 -48.73 42.61
C ASP A 173 -10.19 -49.37 42.00
N ILE A 174 -9.11 -48.60 41.88
CA ILE A 174 -7.82 -49.09 41.38
C ILE A 174 -7.23 -50.05 42.43
N PRO A 175 -7.00 -51.33 42.12
CA PRO A 175 -6.43 -52.27 43.06
C PRO A 175 -4.94 -51.99 43.24
N VAL A 176 -4.51 -51.75 44.48
CA VAL A 176 -3.10 -51.53 44.84
C VAL A 176 -2.65 -52.66 45.75
N ASN A 177 -1.74 -53.48 45.22
CA ASN A 177 -1.23 -54.66 45.90
C ASN A 177 0.14 -54.37 46.53
N LEU A 178 0.21 -54.43 47.87
CA LEU A 178 1.43 -54.20 48.65
C LEU A 178 1.53 -55.28 49.73
N PRO A 179 1.88 -56.54 49.40
CA PRO A 179 1.88 -57.63 50.37
C PRO A 179 2.69 -57.27 51.64
N PRO A 180 2.17 -57.51 52.86
CA PRO A 180 0.93 -58.24 53.22
C PRO A 180 -0.36 -57.39 53.23
N PHE A 181 -0.32 -56.16 52.73
CA PHE A 181 -1.43 -55.22 52.66
C PHE A 181 -2.12 -55.22 51.28
N SER A 182 -3.39 -54.87 51.27
CA SER A 182 -4.17 -54.62 50.05
C SER A 182 -5.04 -53.39 50.25
N MET A 183 -5.17 -52.57 49.22
CA MET A 183 -5.97 -51.36 49.27
C MET A 183 -6.56 -51.04 47.90
N LYS A 184 -7.58 -50.20 47.89
CA LYS A 184 -8.09 -49.55 46.68
C LYS A 184 -7.61 -48.11 46.62
N ALA A 185 -7.49 -47.57 45.42
CA ALA A 185 -7.16 -46.18 45.19
C ALA A 185 -8.16 -45.51 44.24
N SER A 186 -8.38 -44.22 44.44
CA SER A 186 -9.00 -43.33 43.48
C SER A 186 -8.02 -42.24 43.09
N ILE A 187 -7.95 -41.90 41.81
CA ILE A 187 -7.13 -40.80 41.29
C ILE A 187 -8.07 -39.70 40.81
N GLN A 188 -7.98 -38.53 41.43
CA GLN A 188 -8.65 -37.32 40.95
C GLN A 188 -7.65 -36.45 40.20
N PHE A 189 -7.96 -36.05 38.97
CA PHE A 189 -7.18 -35.13 38.17
C PHE A 189 -7.75 -33.72 38.25
N PHE A 190 -6.90 -32.71 38.05
CA PHE A 190 -7.31 -31.31 38.12
C PHE A 190 -6.87 -30.54 36.89
N ASP A 191 -7.71 -29.59 36.50
CA ASP A 191 -7.39 -28.51 35.57
C ASP A 191 -8.18 -27.26 35.99
N ASP A 192 -7.50 -26.33 36.66
CA ASP A 192 -8.10 -25.12 37.22
C ASP A 192 -7.24 -23.90 36.87
N GLU A 193 -7.72 -23.11 35.92
CA GLU A 193 -7.07 -21.88 35.46
C GLU A 193 -6.95 -20.82 36.57
N SER A 194 -7.77 -20.88 37.61
CA SER A 194 -7.71 -19.96 38.75
C SER A 194 -6.67 -20.37 39.80
N ASN A 195 -6.13 -21.59 39.70
CA ASN A 195 -5.17 -22.13 40.65
C ASN A 195 -3.99 -22.79 39.90
N PRO A 196 -2.84 -22.10 39.76
CA PRO A 196 -1.67 -22.62 39.04
C PRO A 196 -1.16 -23.98 39.54
N ALA A 197 -1.41 -24.34 40.80
CA ALA A 197 -1.01 -25.64 41.35
C ALA A 197 -1.91 -26.81 40.89
N ARG A 198 -3.04 -26.49 40.26
CA ARG A 198 -4.05 -27.43 39.75
C ARG A 198 -4.32 -27.27 38.26
N GLN A 199 -3.48 -26.52 37.55
CA GLN A 199 -3.58 -26.32 36.10
C GLN A 199 -2.73 -27.36 35.36
N ILE A 200 -3.27 -27.90 34.26
CA ILE A 200 -2.46 -28.73 33.35
C ILE A 200 -1.42 -27.83 32.66
N THR A 201 -0.18 -28.32 32.55
CA THR A 201 0.89 -27.59 31.87
C THR A 201 1.62 -28.49 30.87
N VAL A 202 2.19 -27.86 29.83
CA VAL A 202 2.95 -28.53 28.78
C VAL A 202 4.39 -28.04 28.78
N ALA A 203 5.33 -28.95 28.57
CA ALA A 203 6.76 -28.66 28.45
C ALA A 203 7.37 -29.45 27.29
N HIS A 204 8.44 -28.93 26.70
CA HIS A 204 9.22 -29.59 25.65
C HIS A 204 10.59 -29.95 26.19
N PRO A 205 10.75 -31.09 26.89
CA PRO A 205 12.03 -31.47 27.50
C PRO A 205 13.12 -31.69 26.44
N THR A 206 12.73 -32.09 25.22
CA THR A 206 13.59 -32.14 24.04
C THR A 206 12.78 -31.71 22.81
N PRO A 207 13.42 -31.35 21.67
CA PRO A 207 12.69 -31.03 20.43
C PRO A 207 11.88 -32.19 19.84
N ALA A 208 12.05 -33.42 20.33
CA ALA A 208 11.37 -34.63 19.85
C ALA A 208 10.35 -35.18 20.87
N GLN A 209 10.12 -34.47 21.97
CA GLN A 209 9.23 -34.92 23.04
C GLN A 209 8.38 -33.77 23.56
N VAL A 210 7.14 -34.09 23.89
CA VAL A 210 6.26 -33.23 24.66
C VAL A 210 5.93 -33.90 25.98
N GLN A 211 5.86 -33.09 27.02
CA GLN A 211 5.60 -33.51 28.38
C GLN A 211 4.38 -32.80 28.92
N LEU A 212 3.33 -33.55 29.23
CA LEU A 212 2.14 -33.04 29.90
C LEU A 212 2.26 -33.29 31.40
N ASN A 213 1.99 -32.27 32.20
CA ASN A 213 1.97 -32.36 33.65
C ASN A 213 0.54 -32.11 34.12
N VAL A 214 -0.13 -33.16 34.57
CA VAL A 214 -1.52 -33.12 35.01
C VAL A 214 -1.54 -33.28 36.54
N PRO A 215 -1.87 -32.23 37.31
CA PRO A 215 -1.97 -32.33 38.76
C PRO A 215 -3.02 -33.38 39.17
N CYS A 216 -2.69 -34.20 40.17
CA CYS A 216 -3.58 -35.24 40.64
C CYS A 216 -3.49 -35.45 42.15
N GLN A 217 -4.56 -36.00 42.71
CA GLN A 217 -4.62 -36.50 44.07
C GLN A 217 -4.95 -37.99 44.04
N ILE A 218 -4.16 -38.80 44.74
CA ILE A 218 -4.36 -40.24 44.84
C ILE A 218 -4.79 -40.55 46.26
N ARG A 219 -6.01 -41.05 46.42
CA ARG A 219 -6.60 -41.40 47.70
C ARG A 219 -6.75 -42.91 47.84
N PHE A 220 -6.26 -43.48 48.94
CA PHE A 220 -6.30 -44.90 49.24
C PHE A 220 -7.31 -45.20 50.34
N TYR A 221 -8.16 -46.19 50.10
CA TYR A 221 -9.24 -46.61 50.99
C TYR A 221 -9.35 -48.14 51.01
N GLU A 222 -10.19 -48.66 51.91
CA GLU A 222 -10.33 -50.11 52.14
C GLU A 222 -8.97 -50.80 52.39
N ILE A 223 -8.09 -50.15 53.16
CA ILE A 223 -6.76 -50.69 53.45
C ILE A 223 -6.90 -51.85 54.44
N THR A 224 -6.50 -53.04 54.01
CA THR A 224 -6.61 -54.29 54.75
C THR A 224 -5.26 -55.03 54.79
N GLY A 225 -5.16 -56.03 55.66
CA GLY A 225 -3.91 -56.76 55.90
C GLY A 225 -3.15 -56.25 57.13
N SER A 226 -2.14 -57.00 57.55
CA SER A 226 -1.32 -56.67 58.72
C SER A 226 0.07 -57.28 58.62
N PHE A 227 1.07 -56.57 59.14
CA PHE A 227 2.42 -57.10 59.34
C PHE A 227 2.72 -57.16 60.84
N SER A 228 2.99 -58.35 61.37
CA SER A 228 3.32 -58.55 62.80
C SER A 228 2.32 -57.89 63.77
N GLY A 229 1.02 -57.92 63.43
CA GLY A 229 -0.05 -57.33 64.24
C GLY A 229 -0.32 -55.83 64.01
N PHE A 230 0.46 -55.15 63.17
CA PHE A 230 0.23 -53.76 62.79
C PHE A 230 -0.52 -53.67 61.46
N GLY A 231 -1.60 -52.87 61.43
CA GLY A 231 -2.31 -52.48 60.21
C GLY A 231 -1.92 -51.07 59.78
N LEU A 232 -2.17 -50.74 58.51
CA LEU A 232 -2.00 -49.38 57.99
C LEU A 232 -3.25 -48.54 58.29
N ALA A 233 -3.05 -47.25 58.59
CA ALA A 233 -4.13 -46.29 58.80
C ALA A 233 -4.92 -46.04 57.50
N SER A 234 -6.25 -45.93 57.60
CA SER A 234 -7.15 -45.72 56.46
C SER A 234 -8.19 -44.63 56.76
N PRO A 235 -8.54 -43.75 55.79
CA PRO A 235 -7.93 -43.57 54.47
C PRO A 235 -6.57 -42.84 54.54
N MET A 236 -5.78 -42.89 53.47
CA MET A 236 -4.58 -42.07 53.30
C MET A 236 -4.55 -41.45 51.90
N ALA A 237 -3.85 -40.34 51.70
CA ALA A 237 -3.79 -39.67 50.40
C ALA A 237 -2.44 -38.99 50.13
N VAL A 238 -2.11 -38.87 48.85
CA VAL A 238 -0.96 -38.13 48.33
C VAL A 238 -1.40 -37.18 47.22
N ASP A 239 -0.78 -36.01 47.17
CA ASP A 239 -0.84 -35.12 46.01
C ASP A 239 0.37 -35.41 45.11
N GLY A 240 0.20 -35.27 43.80
CA GLY A 240 1.26 -35.52 42.84
C GLY A 240 0.94 -34.92 41.48
N THR A 241 1.77 -35.25 40.50
CA THR A 241 1.60 -34.83 39.11
C THR A 241 1.74 -36.05 38.22
N MET A 242 0.72 -36.34 37.42
CA MET A 242 0.83 -37.30 36.34
C MET A 242 1.66 -36.67 35.22
N GLN A 243 2.85 -37.19 35.02
CA GLN A 243 3.73 -36.77 33.94
C GLN A 243 3.57 -37.73 32.76
N ILE A 244 3.06 -37.22 31.65
CA ILE A 244 2.94 -37.94 30.38
C ILE A 244 4.06 -37.49 29.48
N THR A 245 4.87 -38.40 28.94
CA THR A 245 5.90 -38.07 27.94
C THR A 245 5.54 -38.75 26.63
N ALA A 246 5.23 -37.94 25.63
CA ALA A 246 4.82 -38.37 24.29
C ALA A 246 5.89 -37.99 23.24
N ALA A 247 5.93 -38.74 22.14
CA ALA A 247 6.75 -38.37 21.00
C ALA A 247 6.16 -37.13 20.32
N TYR A 248 7.02 -36.17 19.96
CA TYR A 248 6.66 -34.93 19.30
C TYR A 248 7.44 -34.80 17.99
N SER A 249 6.75 -34.43 16.92
CA SER A 249 7.36 -34.10 15.64
C SER A 249 6.80 -32.79 15.11
N GLN A 250 7.70 -31.92 14.66
CA GLN A 250 7.34 -30.68 14.00
C GLN A 250 8.09 -30.58 12.69
N THR A 251 7.33 -30.50 11.60
CA THR A 251 7.85 -30.19 10.27
C THR A 251 7.16 -28.92 9.76
N PRO A 252 7.75 -28.18 8.81
CA PRO A 252 7.07 -27.01 8.23
C PRO A 252 5.67 -27.38 7.74
N GLY A 253 4.65 -26.77 8.32
CA GLY A 253 3.24 -26.99 7.98
C GLY A 253 2.54 -28.15 8.70
N HIS A 254 3.19 -28.83 9.65
CA HIS A 254 2.59 -29.97 10.35
C HIS A 254 3.16 -30.21 11.76
N ILE A 255 2.29 -30.57 12.71
CA ILE A 255 2.63 -31.07 14.05
C ILE A 255 2.02 -32.44 14.30
N GLY A 256 2.82 -33.32 14.90
CA GLY A 256 2.40 -34.61 15.43
C GLY A 256 2.73 -34.79 16.91
N VAL A 257 1.77 -35.29 17.69
CA VAL A 257 1.98 -35.84 19.05
C VAL A 257 1.42 -37.24 19.12
N THR A 258 2.24 -38.22 19.48
CA THR A 258 1.81 -39.62 19.59
C THR A 258 1.61 -40.03 21.05
N PHE A 259 0.36 -40.26 21.46
CA PHE A 259 0.00 -40.70 22.81
C PHE A 259 -0.05 -42.22 22.96
N HIS A 260 -0.32 -42.96 21.88
CA HIS A 260 -0.40 -44.43 21.91
C HIS A 260 0.89 -45.12 22.39
N THR A 261 2.03 -44.44 22.27
CA THR A 261 3.34 -44.91 22.74
C THR A 261 3.89 -44.08 23.92
N ALA A 262 3.10 -43.16 24.47
CA ALA A 262 3.53 -42.30 25.56
C ALA A 262 3.77 -43.08 26.84
N SER A 263 4.75 -42.62 27.62
CA SER A 263 5.01 -43.12 28.98
C SER A 263 4.29 -42.25 30.01
N VAL A 264 3.92 -42.87 31.12
CA VAL A 264 3.23 -42.20 32.24
C VAL A 264 3.94 -42.53 33.54
N GLU A 265 4.27 -41.50 34.32
CA GLU A 265 4.84 -41.64 35.65
C GLU A 265 4.23 -40.60 36.61
N PRO A 266 3.90 -40.95 37.87
CA PRO A 266 3.56 -39.96 38.86
C PRO A 266 4.84 -39.37 39.47
N VAL A 267 5.00 -38.06 39.34
CA VAL A 267 6.12 -37.28 39.89
C VAL A 267 5.63 -36.36 41.01
N ASN A 268 6.57 -35.79 41.78
CA ASN A 268 6.28 -34.87 42.89
C ASN A 268 5.29 -35.43 43.93
N VAL A 269 5.32 -36.74 44.16
CA VAL A 269 4.43 -37.41 45.12
C VAL A 269 4.74 -36.92 46.53
N MET A 270 3.76 -36.28 47.17
CA MET A 270 3.88 -35.71 48.51
C MET A 270 2.62 -36.01 49.34
N PRO A 271 2.73 -36.10 50.68
CA PRO A 271 1.55 -36.32 51.52
C PRO A 271 0.50 -35.23 51.30
N ALA A 272 -0.77 -35.62 51.12
CA ALA A 272 -1.86 -34.66 50.95
C ALA A 272 -2.09 -33.82 52.22
N ALA A 273 -2.78 -32.68 52.10
CA ALA A 273 -3.13 -31.89 53.27
C ALA A 273 -4.11 -32.65 54.22
N GLY A 274 -3.96 -32.46 55.53
CA GLY A 274 -4.88 -32.98 56.54
C GLY A 274 -4.58 -34.39 57.04
N SER A 275 -5.59 -35.04 57.63
CA SER A 275 -5.44 -36.34 58.30
C SER A 275 -5.04 -37.48 57.35
N GLU A 276 -5.46 -37.43 56.09
CA GLU A 276 -5.14 -38.47 55.10
C GLU A 276 -3.65 -38.45 54.70
N GLY A 277 -3.01 -37.28 54.62
CA GLY A 277 -1.55 -37.22 54.41
C GLY A 277 -0.74 -37.60 55.65
N ILE A 278 -1.21 -37.25 56.86
CA ILE A 278 -0.61 -37.73 58.11
C ILE A 278 -0.62 -39.27 58.14
N ASN A 279 -1.73 -39.88 57.74
CA ASN A 279 -1.85 -41.34 57.62
C ASN A 279 -0.87 -41.90 56.59
N TYR A 280 -0.66 -41.24 55.45
CA TYR A 280 0.34 -41.65 54.47
C TYR A 280 1.76 -41.63 55.06
N THR A 281 2.16 -40.54 55.73
CA THR A 281 3.49 -40.44 56.36
C THR A 281 3.72 -41.53 57.41
N ALA A 282 2.71 -41.79 58.25
CA ALA A 282 2.77 -42.85 59.25
C ALA A 282 2.86 -44.25 58.60
N ASN A 283 2.06 -44.51 57.57
CA ASN A 283 2.06 -45.77 56.83
C ASN A 283 3.37 -46.01 56.09
N ALA A 284 3.95 -44.98 55.47
CA ALA A 284 5.24 -45.06 54.79
C ALA A 284 6.36 -45.48 55.77
N ALA A 285 6.41 -44.86 56.95
CA ALA A 285 7.39 -45.21 57.99
C ALA A 285 7.19 -46.65 58.51
N LEU A 286 5.94 -47.11 58.65
CA LEU A 286 5.65 -48.50 59.04
C LEU A 286 6.05 -49.51 57.97
N VAL A 287 5.81 -49.20 56.69
CA VAL A 287 6.24 -50.04 55.56
C VAL A 287 7.77 -50.10 55.49
N ASP A 288 8.47 -48.97 55.67
CA ASP A 288 9.93 -48.95 55.72
C ASP A 288 10.50 -49.76 56.89
N LEU A 289 9.84 -49.73 58.06
CA LEU A 289 10.18 -50.61 59.17
C LEU A 289 9.96 -52.08 58.81
N ALA A 290 8.82 -52.44 58.22
CA ALA A 290 8.52 -53.81 57.79
C ALA A 290 9.57 -54.33 56.79
N ARG A 291 10.05 -53.46 55.89
CA ARG A 291 11.11 -53.77 54.92
C ARG A 291 12.46 -54.14 55.55
N THR A 292 12.75 -53.67 56.77
CA THR A 292 13.97 -54.09 57.48
C THR A 292 13.92 -55.56 57.91
N PHE A 293 12.71 -56.11 58.07
CA PHE A 293 12.47 -57.50 58.44
C PHE A 293 12.18 -58.39 57.23
N ASP A 294 11.50 -57.84 56.22
CA ASP A 294 11.26 -58.49 54.94
C ASP A 294 11.60 -57.55 53.77
N PRO A 295 12.83 -57.63 53.24
CA PRO A 295 13.27 -56.79 52.13
C PRO A 295 12.48 -56.99 50.82
N THR A 296 11.63 -58.01 50.72
CA THR A 296 10.81 -58.26 49.53
C THR A 296 9.59 -57.34 49.44
N ILE A 297 9.22 -56.67 50.53
CA ILE A 297 8.12 -55.68 50.55
C ILE A 297 8.57 -54.43 49.76
N PRO A 298 7.87 -54.00 48.70
CA PRO A 298 8.22 -52.77 47.98
C PRO A 298 7.99 -51.52 48.86
N ARG A 299 8.62 -50.38 48.56
CA ARG A 299 8.33 -49.15 49.31
C ARG A 299 6.88 -48.78 49.01
N LEU A 300 6.23 -48.13 49.96
CA LEU A 300 4.86 -47.67 49.75
C LEU A 300 4.78 -46.78 48.50
N GLU A 301 5.74 -45.87 48.30
CA GLU A 301 5.83 -45.03 47.11
C GLU A 301 6.01 -45.85 45.81
N ASP A 302 6.84 -46.90 45.79
CA ASP A 302 7.06 -47.75 44.62
C ASP A 302 5.77 -48.51 44.23
N ALA A 303 5.02 -48.99 45.22
CA ALA A 303 3.74 -49.66 45.00
C ALA A 303 2.67 -48.69 44.49
N ILE A 304 2.67 -47.45 44.99
CA ILE A 304 1.81 -46.37 44.47
C ILE A 304 2.16 -46.04 43.03
N LYS A 305 3.44 -45.84 42.71
CA LYS A 305 3.93 -45.61 41.34
C LYS A 305 3.52 -46.73 40.39
N THR A 306 3.67 -47.97 40.82
CA THR A 306 3.29 -49.15 40.01
C THR A 306 1.78 -49.22 39.78
N GLY A 307 0.97 -49.10 40.83
CA GLY A 307 -0.49 -49.13 40.71
C GLY A 307 -1.04 -47.96 39.88
N PHE A 308 -0.46 -46.77 40.06
CA PHE A 308 -0.78 -45.60 39.27
C PHE A 308 -0.47 -45.82 37.78
N ALA A 309 0.74 -46.27 37.44
CA ALA A 309 1.12 -46.52 36.06
C ALA A 309 0.23 -47.58 35.39
N LEU A 310 -0.14 -48.64 36.11
CA LEU A 310 -1.07 -49.66 35.61
C LEU A 310 -2.46 -49.10 35.29
N ALA A 311 -2.96 -48.16 36.08
CA ALA A 311 -4.27 -47.54 35.87
C ALA A 311 -4.25 -46.43 34.81
N ALA A 312 -3.20 -45.61 34.80
CA ALA A 312 -3.11 -44.43 33.94
C ALA A 312 -2.61 -44.73 32.52
N THR A 313 -1.77 -45.76 32.32
CA THR A 313 -1.21 -46.09 30.99
C THR A 313 -2.29 -46.39 29.95
N PRO A 314 -3.30 -47.25 30.20
CA PRO A 314 -4.34 -47.53 29.22
C PRO A 314 -5.19 -46.30 28.88
N MET A 315 -5.39 -45.39 29.84
CA MET A 315 -6.09 -44.12 29.64
C MET A 315 -5.30 -43.21 28.69
N VAL A 316 -4.01 -42.99 28.96
CA VAL A 316 -3.16 -42.14 28.13
C VAL A 316 -2.98 -42.73 26.72
N GLN A 317 -2.81 -44.05 26.61
CA GLN A 317 -2.71 -44.71 25.31
C GLN A 317 -4.02 -44.73 24.52
N ALA A 318 -5.16 -44.43 25.16
CA ALA A 318 -6.45 -44.25 24.49
C ALA A 318 -6.71 -42.79 24.10
N MET A 319 -5.83 -41.84 24.47
CA MET A 319 -5.91 -40.47 23.98
C MET A 319 -5.66 -40.44 22.46
N PRO A 320 -6.47 -39.71 21.68
CA PRO A 320 -6.21 -39.53 20.26
C PRO A 320 -4.88 -38.82 20.05
N ASP A 321 -4.08 -39.33 19.11
CA ASP A 321 -2.86 -38.63 18.67
C ASP A 321 -3.23 -37.23 18.12
N VAL A 322 -2.36 -36.26 18.36
CA VAL A 322 -2.50 -34.93 17.75
C VAL A 322 -1.84 -34.98 16.40
N ASP A 323 -2.58 -34.61 15.37
CA ASP A 323 -2.12 -34.50 13.99
C ASP A 323 -2.76 -33.24 13.41
N VAL A 324 -1.96 -32.17 13.29
CA VAL A 324 -2.45 -30.84 12.93
C VAL A 324 -1.59 -30.26 11.81
N ASP A 325 -2.20 -30.10 10.65
CA ASP A 325 -1.65 -29.32 9.55
C ASP A 325 -1.90 -27.82 9.78
N TYR A 326 -0.93 -26.99 9.40
CA TYR A 326 -1.03 -25.53 9.47
C TYR A 326 -0.41 -24.85 8.23
N PRO A 327 -0.88 -23.65 7.84
CA PRO A 327 -0.32 -22.94 6.71
C PRO A 327 1.11 -22.47 7.04
N THR A 328 2.07 -22.74 6.16
CA THR A 328 3.40 -22.10 6.25
C THR A 328 3.34 -20.63 5.87
N VAL A 329 4.27 -19.81 6.37
CA VAL A 329 4.46 -18.40 5.95
C VAL A 329 4.45 -18.26 4.43
N ALA A 330 5.20 -19.10 3.71
CA ALA A 330 5.26 -19.07 2.25
C ALA A 330 3.91 -19.39 1.58
N GLN A 331 3.08 -20.25 2.17
CA GLN A 331 1.73 -20.52 1.66
C GLN A 331 0.79 -19.34 1.91
N ILE A 332 0.91 -18.66 3.05
CA ILE A 332 0.13 -17.44 3.34
C ILE A 332 0.50 -16.35 2.33
N GLU A 333 1.79 -16.08 2.15
CA GLU A 333 2.29 -15.09 1.20
C GLU A 333 1.85 -15.39 -0.24
N ALA A 334 1.92 -16.65 -0.68
CA ALA A 334 1.45 -17.06 -2.00
C ALA A 334 -0.06 -16.89 -2.18
N GLN A 335 -0.84 -17.14 -1.14
CA GLN A 335 -2.29 -16.94 -1.16
C GLN A 335 -2.64 -15.45 -1.22
N ILE A 336 -1.96 -14.59 -0.45
CA ILE A 336 -2.11 -13.13 -0.52
C ILE A 336 -1.80 -12.64 -1.94
N ALA A 337 -0.67 -13.06 -2.52
CA ALA A 337 -0.30 -12.69 -3.89
C ALA A 337 -1.34 -13.13 -4.94
N THR A 338 -2.00 -14.27 -4.71
CA THR A 338 -3.07 -14.76 -5.59
C THR A 338 -4.33 -13.90 -5.49
N LEU A 339 -4.73 -13.52 -4.26
CA LEU A 339 -5.88 -12.65 -4.01
C LEU A 339 -5.65 -11.25 -4.60
N VAL A 340 -4.46 -10.68 -4.39
CA VAL A 340 -4.05 -9.40 -4.99
C VAL A 340 -4.12 -9.46 -6.52
N ARG A 341 -3.67 -10.55 -7.14
CA ARG A 341 -3.77 -10.71 -8.60
C ARG A 341 -5.21 -10.66 -9.08
N GLN A 342 -6.11 -11.40 -8.42
CA GLN A 342 -7.53 -11.43 -8.78
C GLN A 342 -8.17 -10.04 -8.65
N GLU A 343 -7.83 -9.32 -7.58
CA GLU A 343 -8.31 -7.97 -7.36
C GLU A 343 -7.79 -7.00 -8.44
N LEU A 344 -6.48 -7.00 -8.70
CA LEU A 344 -5.86 -6.17 -9.75
C LEU A 344 -6.45 -6.47 -11.14
N GLU A 345 -6.66 -7.75 -11.48
CA GLU A 345 -7.32 -8.13 -12.73
C GLU A 345 -8.74 -7.58 -12.85
N ALA A 346 -9.51 -7.55 -11.75
CA ALA A 346 -10.84 -6.96 -11.71
C ALA A 346 -10.81 -5.43 -11.91
N ARG A 347 -9.74 -4.75 -11.45
CA ARG A 347 -9.53 -3.30 -11.60
C ARG A 347 -9.04 -2.88 -12.98
N GLN A 348 -8.51 -3.82 -13.76
CA GLN A 348 -8.05 -3.68 -15.15
C GLN A 348 -6.80 -2.79 -15.36
N PHE A 349 -6.89 -1.50 -15.04
CA PHE A 349 -5.81 -0.53 -15.20
C PHE A 349 -6.07 0.72 -14.36
N LEU A 350 -5.03 1.44 -13.95
CA LEU A 350 -5.14 2.78 -13.33
C LEU A 350 -4.70 3.85 -14.33
N MET A 351 -5.59 4.78 -14.67
CA MET A 351 -5.30 5.83 -15.64
C MET A 351 -4.18 6.73 -15.13
N LEU A 352 -3.15 6.94 -15.95
CA LEU A 352 -2.09 7.90 -15.68
C LEU A 352 -2.30 9.16 -16.52
N TRP A 353 -2.60 9.01 -17.80
CA TRP A 353 -2.73 10.14 -18.71
C TRP A 353 -3.76 9.84 -19.79
N GLN A 354 -4.59 10.84 -20.08
CA GLN A 354 -5.58 10.82 -21.17
C GLN A 354 -5.61 12.20 -21.84
N PRO A 355 -5.82 12.29 -23.16
CA PRO A 355 -6.00 13.56 -23.83
C PRO A 355 -7.36 14.17 -23.48
N GLU A 356 -7.42 15.49 -23.21
CA GLU A 356 -8.69 16.21 -23.15
C GLU A 356 -9.29 16.35 -24.57
N THR A 357 -10.62 16.36 -24.67
CA THR A 357 -11.44 16.22 -25.89
C THR A 357 -10.99 16.98 -27.17
N GLU A 358 -11.30 16.42 -28.35
CA GLU A 358 -10.87 16.77 -29.73
C GLU A 358 -11.26 18.17 -30.31
N ASP A 359 -11.33 19.25 -29.51
CA ASP A 359 -11.88 20.53 -29.99
C ASP A 359 -10.87 21.66 -30.24
N SER A 360 -9.56 21.40 -30.38
CA SER A 360 -8.61 22.45 -30.81
C SER A 360 -7.32 21.95 -31.47
N ASP A 361 -6.94 22.59 -32.59
CA ASP A 361 -5.65 22.80 -33.29
C ASP A 361 -4.48 21.76 -33.26
N PHE A 362 -4.47 20.75 -32.39
CA PHE A 362 -3.48 19.67 -32.32
C PHE A 362 -4.13 18.34 -31.94
N ASP A 363 -4.08 17.39 -32.88
CA ASP A 363 -4.60 16.03 -32.66
C ASP A 363 -3.53 15.12 -32.06
N VAL A 364 -3.86 14.41 -30.99
CA VAL A 364 -3.03 13.32 -30.45
C VAL A 364 -3.39 12.03 -31.18
N ASP A 365 -2.57 11.64 -32.16
CA ASP A 365 -2.77 10.44 -32.96
C ASP A 365 -2.16 9.19 -32.31
N ASP A 366 -0.98 9.35 -31.72
CA ASP A 366 -0.19 8.27 -31.12
C ASP A 366 0.50 8.71 -29.84
N VAL A 367 0.54 7.82 -28.85
CA VAL A 367 1.19 8.02 -27.56
C VAL A 367 2.17 6.89 -27.30
N THR A 368 3.44 7.25 -27.16
CA THR A 368 4.52 6.33 -26.80
C THR A 368 5.06 6.68 -25.42
N ALA A 369 4.94 5.76 -24.47
CA ALA A 369 5.50 5.94 -23.13
C ALA A 369 6.88 5.31 -22.97
N LYS A 370 7.77 6.00 -22.24
CA LYS A 370 9.06 5.49 -21.82
C LYS A 370 9.34 5.79 -20.36
N VAL A 371 9.57 4.75 -19.58
CA VAL A 371 10.07 4.90 -18.21
C VAL A 371 11.58 5.06 -18.23
N LEU A 372 12.04 6.16 -17.64
CA LEU A 372 13.45 6.46 -17.35
C LEU A 372 13.69 6.27 -15.84
N ALA A 373 14.94 6.45 -15.39
CA ALA A 373 15.32 6.18 -14.00
C ALA A 373 14.61 7.09 -12.97
N GLU A 374 14.20 8.30 -13.37
CA GLU A 374 13.64 9.31 -12.45
C GLU A 374 12.31 9.91 -12.95
N VAL A 375 11.94 9.65 -14.21
CA VAL A 375 10.77 10.24 -14.86
C VAL A 375 10.05 9.23 -15.76
N LEU A 376 8.74 9.40 -15.89
CA LEU A 376 7.95 8.83 -16.97
C LEU A 376 7.89 9.84 -18.10
N ALA A 377 8.37 9.47 -19.29
CA ALA A 377 8.23 10.23 -20.52
C ALA A 377 7.01 9.77 -21.31
N ILE A 378 6.19 10.73 -21.74
CA ILE A 378 5.01 10.57 -22.59
C ILE A 378 5.28 11.32 -23.88
N ALA A 379 5.55 10.59 -24.95
CA ALA A 379 5.94 11.14 -26.24
C ALA A 379 4.77 11.04 -27.23
N LEU A 380 4.43 12.15 -27.85
CA LEU A 380 3.24 12.31 -28.70
C LEU A 380 3.63 12.41 -30.18
N ASN A 381 2.83 11.78 -31.04
CA ASN A 381 2.88 11.89 -32.50
C ASN A 381 4.29 11.64 -33.08
N GLY A 382 4.78 10.41 -32.95
CA GLY A 382 6.10 10.00 -33.47
C GLY A 382 6.17 10.00 -35.01
N GLY A 383 7.16 10.68 -35.57
CA GLY A 383 7.45 10.64 -37.01
C GLY A 383 8.27 9.42 -37.46
N GLY A 384 8.55 9.34 -38.76
CA GLY A 384 9.43 8.32 -39.33
C GLY A 384 10.86 8.44 -38.79
N GLY A 385 11.22 7.58 -37.83
CA GLY A 385 12.51 7.62 -37.15
C GLY A 385 12.45 8.05 -35.68
N ALA A 386 11.24 8.27 -35.13
CA ALA A 386 11.06 8.55 -33.71
C ALA A 386 11.62 7.41 -32.84
N ASN A 387 12.33 7.75 -31.75
CA ASN A 387 12.99 6.77 -30.91
C ASN A 387 12.87 7.09 -29.41
N ALA A 388 11.90 6.47 -28.75
CA ALA A 388 11.66 6.64 -27.32
C ALA A 388 12.82 6.17 -26.44
N ASN A 389 13.64 5.21 -26.90
CA ASN A 389 14.79 4.72 -26.13
C ASN A 389 15.97 5.71 -26.12
N ALA A 390 15.93 6.75 -26.95
CA ALA A 390 16.92 7.83 -26.96
C ALA A 390 16.50 9.06 -26.14
N LEU A 391 15.30 9.03 -25.54
CA LEU A 391 14.84 10.08 -24.63
C LEU A 391 15.69 10.10 -23.36
N ALA A 392 15.85 11.28 -22.79
CA ALA A 392 16.64 11.52 -21.60
C ALA A 392 15.96 12.57 -20.73
N ASN A 393 16.03 12.37 -19.41
CA ASN A 393 15.41 13.25 -18.42
C ASN A 393 15.81 14.71 -18.67
N PHE A 394 14.81 15.55 -18.90
CA PHE A 394 14.95 16.99 -19.08
C PHE A 394 14.18 17.81 -18.02
N VAL A 395 13.54 17.16 -17.04
CA VAL A 395 12.86 17.80 -15.91
C VAL A 395 13.91 18.37 -14.94
N PRO A 396 13.92 19.69 -14.71
CA PRO A 396 14.83 20.30 -13.73
C PRO A 396 14.54 19.87 -12.27
N ASN A 397 15.54 20.03 -11.39
CA ASN A 397 15.40 19.65 -9.97
C ASN A 397 14.30 20.42 -9.24
N ASP A 398 14.03 21.66 -9.64
CA ASP A 398 13.04 22.57 -9.06
C ASP A 398 11.61 22.38 -9.61
N ALA A 399 11.39 21.49 -10.58
CA ALA A 399 10.09 21.26 -11.21
C ALA A 399 9.59 19.82 -11.00
N ASP A 400 8.28 19.61 -11.01
CA ASP A 400 7.67 18.28 -10.87
C ASP A 400 7.48 17.59 -12.24
N PHE A 401 7.28 18.40 -13.27
CA PHE A 401 7.14 17.96 -14.65
C PHE A 401 7.78 18.98 -15.61
N ALA A 402 8.05 18.53 -16.83
CA ALA A 402 8.44 19.40 -17.92
C ALA A 402 7.90 18.88 -19.25
N THR A 403 7.79 19.77 -20.23
CA THR A 403 7.25 19.46 -21.55
C THR A 403 8.10 20.14 -22.59
N ILE A 404 8.47 19.38 -23.62
CA ILE A 404 9.29 19.88 -24.72
C ILE A 404 8.50 19.80 -26.02
N ILE A 405 8.56 20.87 -26.80
CA ILE A 405 7.90 20.97 -28.09
C ILE A 405 8.96 21.07 -29.17
N ASP A 406 8.80 20.25 -30.21
CA ASP A 406 9.73 20.18 -31.32
C ASP A 406 9.85 21.51 -32.07
N GLY A 407 11.08 21.89 -32.42
CA GLY A 407 11.37 23.14 -33.10
C GLY A 407 10.79 23.23 -34.52
N GLU A 408 10.65 22.12 -35.24
CA GLU A 408 10.04 22.12 -36.57
C GLU A 408 8.53 22.28 -36.49
N LEU A 409 7.87 21.66 -35.49
CA LEU A 409 6.46 21.92 -35.20
C LEU A 409 6.22 23.41 -34.88
N LEU A 410 7.06 23.99 -34.01
CA LEU A 410 6.99 25.42 -33.67
C LEU A 410 7.21 26.32 -34.89
N LYS A 411 8.19 26.02 -35.74
CA LYS A 411 8.42 26.78 -36.98
C LYS A 411 7.24 26.69 -37.94
N ALA A 412 6.65 25.50 -38.11
CA ALA A 412 5.46 25.31 -38.93
C ALA A 412 4.29 26.14 -38.40
N ALA A 413 4.07 26.12 -37.08
CA ALA A 413 3.05 26.91 -36.40
C ALA A 413 3.28 28.43 -36.57
N PHE A 414 4.52 28.91 -36.42
CA PHE A 414 4.86 30.31 -36.66
C PHE A 414 4.63 30.73 -38.12
N ASN A 415 5.04 29.90 -39.08
CA ASN A 415 4.86 30.19 -40.50
C ASN A 415 3.38 30.22 -40.91
N ALA A 416 2.56 29.31 -40.37
CA ALA A 416 1.11 29.30 -40.62
C ALA A 416 0.45 30.60 -40.12
N GLN A 417 0.81 31.07 -38.93
CA GLN A 417 0.30 32.34 -38.39
C GLN A 417 0.80 33.56 -39.15
N LEU A 418 2.06 33.56 -39.61
CA LEU A 418 2.55 34.61 -40.49
C LEU A 418 1.76 34.64 -41.81
N ALA A 419 1.42 33.48 -42.37
CA ALA A 419 0.58 33.39 -43.55
C ALA A 419 -0.86 33.86 -43.29
N ASP A 420 -1.44 33.58 -42.12
CA ASP A 420 -2.79 34.07 -41.77
C ASP A 420 -2.81 35.59 -41.54
N LYS A 421 -1.82 36.12 -40.82
CA LYS A 421 -1.69 37.57 -40.56
C LYS A 421 -1.31 38.37 -41.79
N PHE A 422 -0.54 37.77 -42.71
CA PHE A 422 -0.06 38.39 -43.95
C PHE A 422 -0.40 37.50 -45.17
N PRO A 423 -1.70 37.35 -45.53
CA PRO A 423 -2.16 36.39 -46.53
C PRO A 423 -1.67 36.69 -47.95
N ASP A 424 -1.43 37.97 -48.24
CA ASP A 424 -0.92 38.43 -49.54
C ASP A 424 0.61 38.35 -49.65
N GLY A 425 1.29 37.90 -48.58
CA GLY A 425 2.75 37.82 -48.51
C GLY A 425 3.44 39.17 -48.35
N PHE A 426 4.76 39.18 -48.52
CA PHE A 426 5.59 40.38 -48.41
C PHE A 426 6.02 40.90 -49.80
N PRO A 427 6.16 42.23 -50.01
CA PRO A 427 6.02 43.30 -49.02
C PRO A 427 4.57 43.64 -48.70
N VAL A 428 4.29 43.97 -47.43
CA VAL A 428 2.96 44.38 -46.94
C VAL A 428 3.00 45.77 -46.31
N ARG A 429 2.03 46.62 -46.66
CA ARG A 429 1.85 47.95 -46.06
C ARG A 429 1.20 47.79 -44.68
N LEU A 430 1.89 48.21 -43.63
CA LEU A 430 1.34 48.20 -42.27
C LEU A 430 0.28 49.30 -42.10
N ASP A 431 -0.73 49.05 -41.25
CA ASP A 431 -1.77 50.03 -40.95
C ASP A 431 -1.12 51.26 -40.31
N PRO A 432 -1.42 52.49 -40.77
CA PRO A 432 -0.95 53.73 -40.15
C PRO A 432 -1.18 53.81 -38.63
N LYS A 433 -2.17 53.10 -38.07
CA LYS A 433 -2.39 53.02 -36.61
C LYS A 433 -1.27 52.29 -35.88
N ASP A 434 -0.62 51.35 -36.56
CA ASP A 434 0.42 50.47 -36.03
C ASP A 434 1.84 51.00 -36.32
N THR A 435 1.94 52.20 -36.90
CA THR A 435 3.20 52.81 -37.36
C THR A 435 3.30 54.30 -37.00
N ASP A 436 2.53 54.75 -36.00
CA ASP A 436 2.47 56.17 -35.58
C ASP A 436 2.11 57.12 -36.74
N GLY A 437 1.12 56.72 -37.54
CA GLY A 437 0.60 57.46 -38.69
C GLY A 437 1.44 57.38 -39.96
N ARG A 438 2.49 56.56 -39.98
CA ARG A 438 3.47 56.57 -41.09
C ARG A 438 3.27 55.44 -42.09
N LYS A 439 3.75 55.72 -43.29
CA LYS A 439 3.71 54.80 -44.42
C LYS A 439 4.90 53.83 -44.33
N VAL A 440 4.69 52.62 -43.80
CA VAL A 440 5.74 51.60 -43.63
C VAL A 440 5.38 50.33 -44.40
N ASP A 441 6.28 49.88 -45.26
CA ASP A 441 6.21 48.57 -45.92
C ASP A 441 7.12 47.58 -45.18
N LEU A 442 6.58 46.46 -44.72
CA LEU A 442 7.34 45.33 -44.20
C LEU A 442 7.68 44.41 -45.36
N ASN A 443 8.97 44.32 -45.72
CA ASN A 443 9.43 43.62 -46.92
C ASN A 443 9.80 42.15 -46.67
N SER A 444 10.20 41.81 -45.45
CA SER A 444 10.50 40.44 -45.07
C SER A 444 10.41 40.27 -43.56
N LEU A 445 10.06 39.06 -43.14
CA LEU A 445 10.04 38.64 -41.75
C LEU A 445 10.43 37.16 -41.66
N ASN A 446 11.30 36.83 -40.73
CA ASN A 446 11.74 35.48 -40.47
C ASN A 446 11.85 35.27 -38.95
N ILE A 447 11.33 34.14 -38.48
CA ILE A 447 11.35 33.75 -37.07
C ILE A 447 12.20 32.49 -36.95
N THR A 448 13.18 32.52 -36.07
CA THR A 448 14.05 31.38 -35.77
C THR A 448 14.17 31.18 -34.27
N LEU A 449 14.28 29.92 -33.85
CA LEU A 449 14.63 29.59 -32.47
C LEU A 449 16.15 29.67 -32.31
N VAL A 450 16.61 30.30 -31.23
CA VAL A 450 18.02 30.31 -30.80
C VAL A 450 18.08 30.01 -29.31
N ASP A 451 19.24 29.57 -28.82
CA ASP A 451 19.36 29.27 -27.39
C ASP A 451 19.12 30.54 -26.56
N GLY A 452 18.11 30.48 -25.71
CA GLY A 452 17.67 31.56 -24.81
C GLY A 452 16.69 32.57 -25.41
N ALA A 453 16.36 32.51 -26.71
CA ALA A 453 15.46 33.49 -27.32
C ALA A 453 14.76 32.98 -28.59
N ILE A 454 13.63 33.57 -28.92
CA ILE A 454 13.10 33.52 -30.28
C ILE A 454 13.62 34.77 -31.00
N ARG A 455 14.28 34.56 -32.14
CA ARG A 455 14.88 35.61 -32.95
C ARG A 455 13.99 35.95 -34.13
N VAL A 456 13.60 37.21 -34.20
CA VAL A 456 12.95 37.80 -35.36
C VAL A 456 13.98 38.58 -36.16
N THR A 457 14.08 38.30 -37.46
CA THR A 457 14.79 39.15 -38.40
C THR A 457 13.85 39.62 -39.49
N GLY A 458 14.04 40.83 -40.00
CA GLY A 458 13.19 41.36 -41.04
C GLY A 458 13.77 42.60 -41.68
N SER A 459 13.05 43.11 -42.68
CA SER A 459 13.38 44.37 -43.32
C SER A 459 12.14 45.22 -43.58
N VAL A 460 12.27 46.52 -43.37
CA VAL A 460 11.20 47.51 -43.55
C VAL A 460 11.65 48.63 -44.47
N THR A 461 10.72 49.21 -45.21
CA THR A 461 10.89 50.45 -45.97
C THR A 461 9.94 51.50 -45.40
N ILE A 462 10.48 52.60 -44.90
CA ILE A 462 9.68 53.76 -44.51
C ILE A 462 9.56 54.65 -45.74
N VAL A 463 8.34 54.78 -46.26
CA VAL A 463 8.07 55.54 -47.48
C VAL A 463 7.98 57.03 -47.16
N ASP A 464 8.57 57.86 -48.03
CA ASP A 464 8.61 59.33 -47.91
C ASP A 464 9.29 59.82 -46.61
N ALA A 465 10.20 59.03 -46.03
CA ALA A 465 10.77 59.24 -44.70
C ALA A 465 11.59 60.53 -44.56
N ILE A 466 12.39 60.90 -45.58
CA ILE A 466 13.19 62.15 -45.56
C ILE A 466 12.59 63.14 -46.56
N LEU A 467 12.22 64.33 -46.05
CA LEU A 467 11.66 65.45 -46.82
C LEU A 467 10.41 65.11 -47.65
N GLY A 468 9.69 64.04 -47.32
CA GLY A 468 8.48 63.63 -48.02
C GLY A 468 8.72 63.01 -49.40
N SER A 469 9.95 62.58 -49.70
CA SER A 469 10.29 62.07 -51.04
C SER A 469 11.36 60.98 -51.09
N ILE A 470 11.96 60.61 -49.95
CA ILE A 470 13.05 59.62 -49.91
C ILE A 470 12.62 58.48 -49.01
N ASP A 471 12.58 57.28 -49.60
CA ASP A 471 12.32 56.04 -48.89
C ASP A 471 13.58 55.58 -48.17
N VAL A 472 13.42 55.05 -46.94
CA VAL A 472 14.53 54.58 -46.10
C VAL A 472 14.32 53.11 -45.79
N GLY A 473 15.26 52.26 -46.23
CA GLY A 473 15.30 50.85 -45.89
C GLY A 473 16.01 50.62 -44.56
N ALA A 474 15.49 49.71 -43.74
CA ALA A 474 16.17 49.25 -42.54
C ALA A 474 15.99 47.74 -42.37
N SER A 475 17.06 47.06 -41.99
CA SER A 475 17.02 45.68 -41.52
C SER A 475 17.06 45.67 -39.99
N PHE A 476 16.36 44.73 -39.38
CA PHE A 476 16.31 44.61 -37.93
C PHE A 476 16.48 43.18 -37.47
N ARG A 477 17.00 43.04 -36.25
CA ARG A 477 17.06 41.81 -35.49
C ARG A 477 16.61 42.08 -34.05
N ALA A 478 15.65 41.31 -33.59
CA ALA A 478 15.20 41.34 -32.21
C ALA A 478 15.13 39.94 -31.64
N ASP A 479 15.61 39.78 -30.41
CA ASP A 479 15.55 38.54 -29.65
C ASP A 479 14.51 38.76 -28.53
N PHE A 480 13.59 37.82 -28.35
CA PHE A 480 12.56 37.89 -27.30
C PHE A 480 12.46 36.58 -26.51
N GLY A 481 12.17 36.72 -25.22
CA GLY A 481 11.87 35.63 -24.32
C GLY A 481 10.36 35.46 -24.15
N LEU A 482 9.98 34.40 -23.45
CA LEU A 482 8.61 34.11 -23.09
C LEU A 482 8.52 33.92 -21.57
N ARG A 483 7.52 34.53 -20.94
CA ARG A 483 7.27 34.41 -19.51
C ARG A 483 5.82 34.08 -19.22
N TRP A 484 5.60 33.44 -18.08
CA TRP A 484 4.26 33.22 -17.56
C TRP A 484 3.76 34.45 -16.80
N LYS A 485 2.50 34.79 -17.01
CA LYS A 485 1.78 35.85 -16.33
C LYS A 485 0.52 35.28 -15.70
N ASP A 486 0.41 35.41 -14.39
CA ASP A 486 -0.77 34.99 -13.64
C ASP A 486 -1.97 35.89 -14.01
N GLY A 487 -3.11 35.26 -14.31
CA GLY A 487 -4.39 35.92 -14.53
C GLY A 487 -5.19 36.04 -13.22
N ASP A 488 -6.22 36.89 -13.24
CA ASP A 488 -7.06 37.18 -12.07
C ASP A 488 -7.86 35.96 -11.58
N ASP A 489 -8.11 34.99 -12.48
CA ASP A 489 -8.86 33.76 -12.20
C ASP A 489 -7.98 32.59 -11.72
N GLY A 490 -6.70 32.83 -11.45
CA GLY A 490 -5.73 31.81 -11.00
C GLY A 490 -5.07 31.00 -12.13
N GLY A 491 -5.53 31.14 -13.38
CA GLY A 491 -4.87 30.60 -14.57
C GLY A 491 -3.60 31.38 -14.94
N GLN A 492 -2.79 30.84 -15.86
CA GLN A 492 -1.60 31.51 -16.37
C GLN A 492 -1.76 31.85 -17.86
N THR A 493 -0.99 32.81 -18.36
CA THR A 493 -0.93 33.16 -19.79
C THR A 493 0.52 33.39 -20.21
N ILE A 494 0.85 33.15 -21.48
CA ILE A 494 2.19 33.41 -22.00
C ILE A 494 2.26 34.86 -22.48
N GLU A 495 3.24 35.61 -21.97
CA GLU A 495 3.54 36.97 -22.40
C GLU A 495 4.97 37.01 -22.99
N PRO A 496 5.16 37.59 -24.19
CA PRO A 496 6.48 37.76 -24.76
C PRO A 496 7.16 39.00 -24.15
N PHE A 497 8.48 38.97 -24.03
CA PHE A 497 9.24 40.15 -23.57
C PHE A 497 10.56 40.30 -24.34
N LEU A 498 10.97 41.54 -24.59
CA LEU A 498 12.20 41.85 -25.32
C LEU A 498 13.45 41.49 -24.50
N LEU A 499 14.43 40.85 -25.15
CA LEU A 499 15.75 40.56 -24.60
C LEU A 499 16.76 41.55 -25.17
N GLY A 500 17.03 42.62 -24.40
CA GLY A 500 17.91 43.70 -24.82
C GLY A 500 17.29 44.62 -25.87
N ASP A 501 18.09 45.54 -26.39
CA ASP A 501 17.67 46.49 -27.43
C ASP A 501 17.75 45.83 -28.83
N PRO A 502 16.75 46.06 -29.71
CA PRO A 502 16.79 45.53 -31.07
C PRO A 502 17.96 46.12 -31.87
N ASP A 503 18.65 45.27 -32.62
CA ASP A 503 19.73 45.67 -33.52
C ASP A 503 19.15 46.15 -34.85
N VAL A 504 19.50 47.36 -35.26
CA VAL A 504 18.93 48.04 -36.43
C VAL A 504 20.04 48.54 -37.34
N ASN A 505 20.02 48.06 -38.59
CA ASN A 505 20.97 48.51 -39.61
C ASN A 505 20.21 49.19 -40.76
N VAL A 506 20.49 50.49 -40.93
CA VAL A 506 19.78 51.36 -41.88
C VAL A 506 20.56 51.41 -43.20
N ASP A 507 19.89 51.06 -44.30
CA ASP A 507 20.46 51.10 -45.64
C ASP A 507 20.05 52.42 -46.33
N LEU A 508 21.02 53.31 -46.52
CA LEU A 508 20.83 54.64 -47.11
C LEU A 508 21.77 54.81 -48.30
N SER A 509 21.24 55.31 -49.41
CA SER A 509 22.07 55.80 -50.52
C SER A 509 22.94 56.99 -50.07
N PHE A 510 24.08 57.25 -50.76
CA PHE A 510 25.00 58.35 -50.40
C PHE A 510 24.31 59.72 -50.24
N LEU A 511 23.31 60.01 -51.08
CA LEU A 511 22.51 61.25 -50.99
C LEU A 511 21.56 61.23 -49.76
N GLY A 512 21.00 60.07 -49.44
CA GLY A 512 20.19 59.84 -48.23
C GLY A 512 21.01 59.93 -46.94
N TRP A 513 22.26 59.47 -46.95
CA TRP A 513 23.19 59.57 -45.81
C TRP A 513 23.56 61.04 -45.51
N LEU A 514 23.80 61.84 -46.56
CA LEU A 514 24.09 63.28 -46.44
C LEU A 514 22.89 64.08 -45.89
N LEU A 515 21.68 63.79 -46.38
CA LEU A 515 20.45 64.43 -45.92
C LEU A 515 20.04 64.00 -44.52
N ALA A 516 20.20 62.72 -44.16
CA ALA A 516 19.87 62.21 -42.84
C ALA A 516 20.74 62.84 -41.73
N ILE A 517 22.00 63.17 -42.01
CA ILE A 517 22.87 63.92 -41.08
C ILE A 517 22.44 65.38 -40.94
N LEU A 518 22.10 66.04 -42.05
CA LEU A 518 21.75 67.46 -42.05
C LEU A 518 20.44 67.77 -41.29
N VAL A 519 19.52 66.80 -41.20
CA VAL A 519 18.21 66.97 -40.54
C VAL A 519 18.18 66.31 -39.14
N GLY A 520 19.31 65.79 -38.63
CA GLY A 520 19.36 65.08 -37.34
C GLY A 520 18.59 63.75 -37.31
N PHE A 521 18.34 63.18 -38.50
CA PHE A 521 17.46 62.03 -38.75
C PHE A 521 18.03 60.71 -38.20
N LEU A 522 19.36 60.58 -38.13
CA LEU A 522 20.06 59.41 -37.57
C LEU A 522 20.25 59.48 -36.05
N THR A 523 20.10 60.66 -35.43
CA THR A 523 20.51 60.88 -34.03
C THR A 523 19.41 60.71 -32.98
N GLY A 524 18.19 60.35 -33.38
CA GLY A 524 17.07 60.31 -32.44
C GLY A 524 16.02 59.25 -32.77
N GLY A 525 16.24 58.03 -32.28
CA GLY A 525 15.24 57.03 -31.82
C GLY A 525 14.10 56.58 -32.76
N PHE A 526 13.87 57.24 -33.88
CA PHE A 526 12.62 57.18 -34.61
C PHE A 526 12.42 55.87 -35.38
N ILE A 527 13.44 55.44 -36.13
CA ILE A 527 13.44 54.14 -36.83
C ILE A 527 13.37 53.00 -35.81
N GLY A 528 14.02 53.17 -34.66
CA GLY A 528 13.95 52.24 -33.53
C GLY A 528 12.53 52.09 -32.96
N VAL A 529 11.74 53.17 -32.88
CA VAL A 529 10.34 53.13 -32.40
C VAL A 529 9.44 52.34 -33.36
N ILE A 530 9.53 52.57 -34.68
CA ILE A 530 8.75 51.78 -35.65
C ILE A 530 9.10 50.30 -35.55
N ILE A 531 10.41 49.99 -35.52
CA ILE A 531 10.88 48.61 -35.44
C ILE A 531 10.44 47.96 -34.12
N ALA A 532 10.47 48.68 -33.01
CA ALA A 532 9.97 48.19 -31.73
C ALA A 532 8.47 47.83 -31.80
N ILE A 533 7.63 48.65 -32.47
CA ILE A 533 6.20 48.35 -32.65
C ILE A 533 6.01 47.10 -33.52
N VAL A 534 6.73 46.98 -34.64
CA VAL A 534 6.67 45.79 -35.51
C VAL A 534 7.09 44.53 -34.75
N VAL A 535 8.14 44.62 -33.95
CA VAL A 535 8.62 43.49 -33.13
C VAL A 535 7.60 43.11 -32.06
N VAL A 536 6.97 44.07 -31.38
CA VAL A 536 5.90 43.81 -30.40
C VAL A 536 4.70 43.12 -31.06
N LEU A 537 4.23 43.63 -32.21
CA LEU A 537 3.12 43.03 -32.96
C LEU A 537 3.40 41.59 -33.40
N VAL A 538 4.64 41.28 -33.76
CA VAL A 538 5.05 39.91 -34.13
C VAL A 538 5.16 39.02 -32.90
N ALA A 539 5.73 39.55 -31.81
CA ALA A 539 5.87 38.85 -30.55
C ALA A 539 4.50 38.50 -29.93
N GLU A 540 3.53 39.42 -29.98
CA GLU A 540 2.15 39.17 -29.54
C GLU A 540 1.46 38.08 -30.36
N THR A 541 1.64 38.05 -31.68
CA THR A 541 1.12 36.97 -32.53
C THR A 541 1.74 35.62 -32.19
N ILE A 542 3.04 35.60 -31.89
CA ILE A 542 3.75 34.37 -31.48
C ILE A 542 3.25 33.88 -30.12
N ALA A 543 3.13 34.78 -29.14
CA ALA A 543 2.62 34.46 -27.81
C ALA A 543 1.15 34.03 -27.85
N SER A 544 0.33 34.64 -28.71
CA SER A 544 -1.05 34.25 -28.93
C SER A 544 -1.17 32.87 -29.57
N ASN A 545 -0.23 32.44 -30.41
CA ASN A 545 -0.29 31.12 -31.05
C ASN A 545 0.24 30.02 -30.13
N LEU A 546 1.36 30.27 -29.45
CA LEU A 546 1.84 29.40 -28.38
C LEU A 546 0.72 29.26 -27.36
N GLY A 547 0.31 30.36 -26.76
CA GLY A 547 -0.73 30.42 -25.74
C GLY A 547 -2.16 30.21 -26.24
N GLY A 548 -2.42 29.88 -27.52
CA GLY A 548 -3.78 29.85 -28.10
C GLY A 548 -4.08 28.60 -28.92
N GLY A 549 -3.18 28.22 -29.83
CA GLY A 549 -3.32 27.00 -30.66
C GLY A 549 -2.58 25.79 -30.09
N LEU A 550 -1.55 26.02 -29.26
CA LEU A 550 -0.84 24.94 -28.58
C LEU A 550 -1.15 24.85 -27.09
N PHE A 551 -1.93 25.75 -26.48
CA PHE A 551 -2.03 25.76 -25.03
C PHE A 551 -3.40 26.15 -24.41
N ARG A 552 -4.58 26.01 -25.05
CA ARG A 552 -5.86 26.43 -24.42
C ARG A 552 -6.93 25.35 -24.29
N ASP A 553 -7.80 25.54 -23.30
CA ASP A 553 -9.10 24.90 -23.15
C ASP A 553 -10.15 25.72 -23.92
N ALA A 554 -10.96 25.02 -24.72
CA ALA A 554 -11.98 25.58 -25.59
C ALA A 554 -13.15 26.27 -24.84
N ILE A 555 -13.37 25.96 -23.55
CA ILE A 555 -14.49 26.49 -22.78
C ILE A 555 -14.10 27.72 -21.94
N SER A 556 -12.95 27.67 -21.25
CA SER A 556 -12.55 28.73 -20.32
C SER A 556 -11.68 29.83 -20.96
N ASN A 557 -11.14 29.61 -22.16
CA ASN A 557 -10.20 30.53 -22.83
C ASN A 557 -8.91 30.81 -22.02
N GLN A 558 -8.66 30.01 -20.97
CA GLN A 558 -7.43 30.02 -20.17
C GLN A 558 -6.37 29.12 -20.81
N VAL A 559 -5.09 29.39 -20.54
CA VAL A 559 -4.01 28.50 -21.00
C VAL A 559 -3.96 27.27 -20.10
N THR A 560 -4.58 26.18 -20.55
CA THR A 560 -4.47 24.83 -19.93
C THR A 560 -3.42 23.95 -20.61
N GLY A 561 -2.94 24.34 -21.79
CA GLY A 561 -1.78 23.72 -22.43
C GLY A 561 -2.07 22.48 -23.29
N ILE A 562 -1.56 22.37 -24.53
CA ILE A 562 -0.99 21.09 -24.98
C ILE A 562 0.22 20.90 -24.08
N GLY A 563 0.07 19.93 -23.18
CA GLY A 563 1.22 19.14 -22.79
C GLY A 563 1.71 19.32 -21.37
N ALA A 564 1.00 19.94 -20.42
CA ALA A 564 1.25 19.56 -19.04
C ALA A 564 0.61 18.19 -18.81
N TRP A 565 -0.64 18.16 -18.36
CA TRP A 565 -1.34 16.99 -17.90
C TRP A 565 -2.86 17.27 -17.95
N PRO A 566 -3.72 16.25 -18.10
CA PRO A 566 -5.18 16.45 -18.06
C PRO A 566 -5.61 17.02 -16.70
N ASN A 567 -6.56 17.95 -16.68
CA ASN A 567 -7.09 18.55 -15.45
C ASN A 567 -7.93 17.57 -14.63
N LEU A 568 -8.45 16.52 -15.28
CA LEU A 568 -9.22 15.46 -14.66
C LEU A 568 -8.70 14.10 -15.11
N LEU A 569 -8.30 13.28 -14.13
CA LEU A 569 -8.06 11.85 -14.34
C LEU A 569 -9.28 11.05 -13.92
N GLU A 570 -9.74 10.20 -14.83
CA GLU A 570 -10.87 9.30 -14.60
C GLU A 570 -10.63 8.48 -13.32
N ASN A 571 -11.63 8.46 -12.44
CA ASN A 571 -11.63 7.74 -11.15
C ASN A 571 -10.53 8.14 -10.15
N ILE A 572 -9.76 9.20 -10.41
CA ILE A 572 -8.74 9.72 -9.49
C ILE A 572 -9.10 11.11 -9.02
N GLY A 573 -9.38 12.07 -9.91
CA GLY A 573 -9.73 13.44 -9.51
C GLY A 573 -8.96 14.50 -10.28
N GLU A 574 -8.78 15.66 -9.64
CA GLU A 574 -8.28 16.87 -10.28
C GLU A 574 -6.75 16.96 -10.25
N ILE A 575 -6.16 17.38 -11.37
CA ILE A 575 -4.75 17.74 -11.46
C ILE A 575 -4.67 19.23 -11.73
N ASN A 576 -3.95 19.94 -10.86
CA ASN A 576 -3.65 21.35 -11.01
C ASN A 576 -2.17 21.54 -11.29
N ALA A 577 -1.84 21.98 -12.51
CA ALA A 577 -0.47 22.30 -12.91
C ALA A 577 -0.22 23.82 -12.82
N ARG A 578 0.95 24.21 -12.33
CA ARG A 578 1.42 25.60 -12.31
C ARG A 578 2.80 25.70 -12.93
N PHE A 579 2.92 26.48 -14.01
CA PHE A 579 4.14 26.66 -14.77
C PHE A 579 5.07 27.69 -14.14
N HIS A 580 6.38 27.46 -14.31
CA HIS A 580 7.45 28.31 -13.78
C HIS A 580 7.99 29.26 -14.86
N ASP A 581 8.31 30.48 -14.43
CA ASP A 581 8.96 31.51 -15.25
C ASP A 581 10.50 31.44 -15.08
N PRO A 582 11.31 31.58 -16.15
CA PRO A 582 10.97 31.71 -17.56
C PRO A 582 10.81 30.38 -18.31
N ILE A 583 10.15 30.47 -19.47
CA ILE A 583 10.09 29.39 -20.46
C ILE A 583 11.47 29.25 -21.10
N ASP A 584 11.99 28.02 -21.11
CA ASP A 584 13.32 27.76 -21.66
C ASP A 584 13.24 27.59 -23.18
N ILE A 585 14.04 28.37 -23.90
CA ILE A 585 14.05 28.37 -25.37
C ILE A 585 15.38 27.81 -25.87
N PHE A 586 15.32 26.85 -26.77
CA PHE A 586 16.47 26.22 -27.41
C PHE A 586 16.37 26.36 -28.93
N HIS A 587 17.49 26.32 -29.62
CA HIS A 587 17.51 26.39 -31.09
C HIS A 587 16.69 25.29 -31.79
N ASN A 588 16.37 24.19 -31.09
CA ASN A 588 15.64 23.04 -31.60
C ASN A 588 14.31 22.77 -30.88
N GLY A 589 13.82 23.69 -30.04
CA GLY A 589 12.53 23.53 -29.37
C GLY A 589 12.34 24.46 -28.17
N ILE A 590 11.20 24.34 -27.50
CA ILE A 590 10.89 25.06 -26.27
C ILE A 590 10.64 24.05 -25.16
N ARG A 591 11.13 24.31 -23.94
CA ARG A 591 10.76 23.59 -22.73
C ARG A 591 9.93 24.47 -21.81
N VAL A 592 8.78 23.94 -21.44
CA VAL A 592 7.92 24.43 -20.36
C VAL A 592 8.13 23.52 -19.15
N ARG A 593 8.10 24.07 -17.94
CA ARG A 593 8.24 23.31 -16.69
C ARG A 593 7.32 23.87 -15.62
N GLY A 594 6.95 23.04 -14.65
CA GLY A 594 6.04 23.46 -13.61
C GLY A 594 5.99 22.53 -12.41
N SER A 595 5.12 22.89 -11.48
CA SER A 595 4.74 22.09 -10.33
C SER A 595 3.34 21.54 -10.51
N MET A 596 3.04 20.41 -9.88
CA MET A 596 1.75 19.75 -9.99
C MET A 596 1.20 19.39 -8.61
N VAL A 597 -0.11 19.54 -8.46
CA VAL A 597 -0.86 19.07 -7.29
C VAL A 597 -1.96 18.14 -7.77
N VAL A 598 -2.01 16.92 -7.21
CA VAL A 598 -3.08 15.95 -7.49
C VAL A 598 -4.04 15.95 -6.32
N THR A 599 -5.35 16.02 -6.61
CA THR A 599 -6.40 16.04 -5.60
C THR A 599 -7.43 14.96 -5.89
N SER A 600 -7.65 14.07 -4.93
CA SER A 600 -8.68 13.02 -5.03
C SER A 600 -10.09 13.60 -5.25
N THR A 601 -10.91 12.93 -6.05
CA THR A 601 -12.36 13.20 -6.20
C THR A 601 -13.08 13.28 -4.85
N PHE A 602 -12.65 12.49 -3.87
CA PHE A 602 -13.21 12.43 -2.52
C PHE A 602 -12.23 12.98 -1.48
N ALA A 603 -11.40 13.96 -1.83
CA ALA A 603 -10.38 14.54 -0.93
C ALA A 603 -10.94 15.00 0.44
N LEU A 604 -12.21 15.42 0.50
CA LEU A 604 -12.87 15.88 1.73
C LEU A 604 -13.54 14.77 2.55
N THR A 605 -13.60 13.54 2.03
CA THR A 605 -14.21 12.40 2.73
C THR A 605 -13.38 12.04 3.96
N THR A 606 -14.09 11.80 5.06
CA THR A 606 -13.49 11.44 6.36
C THR A 606 -12.87 10.07 6.24
N ILE A 607 -11.64 9.91 6.70
CA ILE A 607 -10.99 8.60 6.82
C ILE A 607 -11.19 8.12 8.26
N ASP A 608 -11.86 6.99 8.44
CA ASP A 608 -12.15 6.43 9.75
C ASP A 608 -12.10 4.90 9.76
N PHE A 609 -10.89 4.37 9.98
CA PHE A 609 -10.70 2.93 10.05
C PHE A 609 -11.30 2.32 11.32
N ALA A 610 -11.83 1.10 11.17
CA ALA A 610 -12.31 0.30 12.27
C ALA A 610 -11.17 -0.16 13.18
N ARG A 611 -10.86 0.63 14.21
CA ARG A 611 -9.84 0.28 15.22
C ARG A 611 -10.50 -0.24 16.49
N SER A 612 -10.42 -1.56 16.68
CA SER A 612 -11.04 -2.25 17.82
C SER A 612 -10.24 -2.15 19.11
N HIS A 613 -8.94 -1.78 19.06
CA HIS A 613 -8.01 -1.62 20.19
C HIS A 613 -7.92 -2.84 21.15
N GLY A 614 -8.13 -4.05 20.62
CA GLY A 614 -7.85 -5.29 21.34
C GLY A 614 -6.35 -5.60 21.45
N PRO A 615 -5.99 -6.77 22.02
CA PRO A 615 -6.88 -7.72 22.69
C PRO A 615 -7.37 -7.21 24.06
N TYR A 616 -8.50 -7.73 24.51
CA TYR A 616 -9.08 -7.43 25.83
C TYR A 616 -9.05 -8.68 26.71
N VAL A 617 -8.58 -8.54 27.96
CA VAL A 617 -8.56 -9.64 28.94
C VAL A 617 -9.37 -9.22 30.15
N GLN A 618 -10.32 -10.06 30.55
CA GLN A 618 -11.14 -9.80 31.72
C GLN A 618 -11.66 -11.10 32.35
N LEU A 619 -11.97 -11.05 33.65
CA LEU A 619 -12.64 -12.17 34.33
C LEU A 619 -14.04 -12.39 33.75
N ALA A 620 -14.43 -13.67 33.66
CA ALA A 620 -15.76 -14.06 33.18
C ALA A 620 -16.89 -13.34 33.94
N SER A 621 -17.97 -13.02 33.21
CA SER A 621 -19.08 -12.25 33.76
C SER A 621 -18.69 -10.88 34.32
N GLN A 622 -17.52 -10.30 34.04
CA GLN A 622 -17.27 -8.87 34.29
C GLN A 622 -17.45 -8.07 32.99
N PRO A 623 -17.85 -6.78 33.07
CA PRO A 623 -17.96 -5.96 31.89
C PRO A 623 -16.57 -5.73 31.26
N VAL A 624 -16.51 -5.91 29.95
CA VAL A 624 -15.39 -5.56 29.07
C VAL A 624 -15.77 -4.28 28.32
N LEU A 625 -14.89 -3.29 28.33
CA LEU A 625 -15.09 -2.05 27.57
C LEU A 625 -14.43 -2.18 26.20
N LEU A 626 -15.22 -2.54 25.19
CA LEU A 626 -14.79 -2.54 23.79
C LEU A 626 -14.72 -1.10 23.29
N ASN A 627 -13.55 -0.66 22.82
CA ASN A 627 -13.30 0.72 22.44
C ASN A 627 -13.03 0.86 20.93
N GLY A 628 -13.99 1.41 20.19
CA GLY A 628 -13.82 1.76 18.78
C GLY A 628 -13.10 3.08 18.51
N GLY A 629 -12.52 3.73 19.53
CA GLY A 629 -11.89 5.04 19.41
C GLY A 629 -12.86 6.21 19.50
N ALA A 630 -12.43 7.39 19.04
CA ALA A 630 -13.22 8.61 19.09
C ALA A 630 -14.41 8.55 18.12
N ALA A 631 -15.54 9.14 18.52
CA ALA A 631 -16.70 9.27 17.63
C ALA A 631 -16.47 10.36 16.59
N LEU A 632 -16.79 10.07 15.33
CA LEU A 632 -16.80 11.01 14.22
C LEU A 632 -18.23 11.15 13.69
N ALA A 633 -18.62 12.37 13.30
CA ALA A 633 -20.01 12.69 13.00
C ALA A 633 -20.58 11.92 11.80
N GLU A 634 -19.72 11.63 10.82
CA GLU A 634 -20.11 10.98 9.56
C GLU A 634 -19.91 9.46 9.58
N SER A 635 -19.45 8.90 10.70
CA SER A 635 -19.12 7.48 10.83
C SER A 635 -20.19 6.71 11.60
N ALA A 636 -20.61 5.56 11.06
CA ALA A 636 -21.54 4.63 11.69
C ALA A 636 -20.80 3.36 12.14
N PRO A 637 -20.52 3.19 13.45
CA PRO A 637 -19.90 1.97 13.96
C PRO A 637 -20.94 0.85 14.14
N PHE A 638 -20.50 -0.38 13.94
CA PHE A 638 -21.26 -1.58 14.20
C PHE A 638 -20.36 -2.68 14.77
N TRP A 639 -20.69 -3.15 15.97
CA TRP A 639 -20.01 -4.24 16.65
C TRP A 639 -20.79 -5.55 16.49
N LEU A 640 -20.05 -6.61 16.23
CA LEU A 640 -20.43 -8.00 16.52
C LEU A 640 -19.53 -8.46 17.67
N THR A 641 -20.09 -8.83 18.80
CA THR A 641 -19.30 -9.13 20.03
C THR A 641 -18.70 -10.53 20.06
N GLY A 642 -19.04 -11.39 19.10
CA GLY A 642 -18.60 -12.79 19.02
C GLY A 642 -19.50 -13.79 19.77
N ASP A 643 -20.46 -13.32 20.58
CA ASP A 643 -21.43 -14.16 21.30
C ASP A 643 -22.86 -14.08 20.73
N GLY A 644 -22.98 -13.57 19.50
CA GLY A 644 -24.25 -13.38 18.80
C GLY A 644 -24.97 -12.08 19.11
N THR A 645 -24.44 -11.23 20.00
CA THR A 645 -24.97 -9.88 20.22
C THR A 645 -24.31 -8.84 19.32
N SER A 646 -24.97 -7.70 19.13
CA SER A 646 -24.49 -6.59 18.30
C SER A 646 -24.80 -5.24 18.92
N SER A 647 -24.07 -4.21 18.48
CA SER A 647 -24.24 -2.84 18.99
C SER A 647 -23.84 -1.81 17.94
N THR A 648 -24.51 -0.65 17.94
CA THR A 648 -24.15 0.52 17.12
C THR A 648 -23.40 1.59 17.91
N LEU A 649 -23.00 1.29 19.16
CA LEU A 649 -22.20 2.21 19.96
C LEU A 649 -20.72 2.13 19.58
N ARG A 650 -20.05 3.28 19.44
CA ARG A 650 -18.60 3.32 19.16
C ARG A 650 -17.79 2.63 20.26
N SER A 651 -18.15 2.90 21.52
CA SER A 651 -17.59 2.23 22.69
C SER A 651 -18.73 1.52 23.44
N LEU A 652 -18.56 0.22 23.69
CA LEU A 652 -19.57 -0.65 24.27
C LEU A 652 -19.02 -1.30 25.55
N SER A 653 -19.79 -1.23 26.65
CA SER A 653 -19.56 -2.08 27.82
C SER A 653 -20.35 -3.37 27.63
N HIS A 654 -19.67 -4.47 27.32
CA HIS A 654 -20.28 -5.79 27.08
C HIS A 654 -19.95 -6.79 28.18
N ARG A 655 -20.82 -7.77 28.45
CA ARG A 655 -20.57 -8.84 29.42
C ARG A 655 -20.79 -10.19 28.76
N TYR A 656 -19.74 -11.00 28.73
CA TYR A 656 -19.82 -12.39 28.28
C TYR A 656 -20.37 -13.28 29.40
N GLY A 657 -21.28 -14.17 29.03
CA GLY A 657 -21.93 -15.10 29.97
C GLY A 657 -20.98 -16.17 30.48
N ASP A 658 -20.14 -16.69 29.59
CA ASP A 658 -19.20 -17.78 29.84
C ASP A 658 -17.74 -17.31 29.70
N SER A 659 -16.82 -18.08 30.25
CA SER A 659 -15.38 -17.92 29.99
C SER A 659 -15.06 -18.47 28.59
N GLY A 660 -14.22 -17.77 27.82
CA GLY A 660 -13.72 -18.24 26.53
C GLY A 660 -13.06 -17.14 25.71
N LEU A 661 -12.52 -17.51 24.55
CA LEU A 661 -12.07 -16.56 23.53
C LEU A 661 -13.27 -16.09 22.68
N TYR A 662 -13.43 -14.78 22.53
CA TYR A 662 -14.47 -14.18 21.70
C TYR A 662 -13.82 -13.25 20.68
N ILE A 663 -14.17 -13.42 19.40
CA ILE A 663 -13.74 -12.52 18.33
C ILE A 663 -14.77 -11.41 18.17
N ALA A 664 -14.51 -10.26 18.80
CA ALA A 664 -15.32 -9.07 18.63
C ALA A 664 -14.87 -8.29 17.38
N LYS A 665 -15.80 -8.07 16.45
CA LYS A 665 -15.56 -7.37 15.19
C LYS A 665 -16.20 -5.99 15.21
N LEU A 666 -15.40 -4.98 14.89
CA LEU A 666 -15.89 -3.62 14.64
C LEU A 666 -15.89 -3.39 13.13
N ARG A 667 -17.03 -2.93 12.62
CA ARG A 667 -17.16 -2.32 11.29
C ARG A 667 -17.43 -0.84 11.48
N VAL A 668 -16.82 -0.01 10.65
CA VAL A 668 -17.12 1.43 10.57
C VAL A 668 -17.48 1.71 9.13
N GLN A 669 -18.62 2.36 8.92
CA GLN A 669 -19.04 2.87 7.61
C GLN A 669 -19.00 4.39 7.63
N VAL A 670 -18.38 5.04 6.64
CA VAL A 670 -18.42 6.49 6.52
C VAL A 670 -19.55 6.87 5.56
N ASN A 671 -20.51 7.67 6.02
CA ASN A 671 -21.73 7.96 5.26
C ASN A 671 -21.55 9.10 4.23
N GLN A 672 -20.32 9.35 3.81
CA GLN A 672 -19.96 10.34 2.80
C GLN A 672 -19.65 9.64 1.47
N PRO A 673 -19.80 10.31 0.32
CA PRO A 673 -19.35 9.75 -0.95
C PRO A 673 -17.87 9.34 -0.88
N GLY A 674 -17.56 8.10 -1.29
CA GLY A 674 -16.19 7.58 -1.29
C GLY A 674 -15.73 6.94 0.04
N GLY A 675 -16.60 6.75 1.03
CA GLY A 675 -16.27 6.05 2.29
C GLY A 675 -17.29 5.00 2.71
#